data_AF-A0A1V9YPZ5-F1
#
_entry.id   AF-A0A1V9YPZ5-F1
#
_cell.length_a   1.000
_cell.length_b   1.000
_cell.length_c   1.000
_cell.angle_alpha   90.00
_cell.angle_beta   90.00
_cell.angle_gamma   90.00
#
_symmetry.space_group_name_H-M   'P 1'
#
loop_
_entity.id
_entity.type
_entity.pdbx_description
1 polymer ?
#
loop_
_entity_poly.entity_id
_entity_poly.type
_entity_poly.pdbx_seq_one_letter_code
_entity_poly.pdbx_strand_id
1 'polypeptide(L)'
;MRISLCVTAIAASVAYGWNMAPVRTIQARVQGDTPVWDATHSAYVSSYYKTFEEQYNGVMDTVNLASVEGALKYVQSECIAAPTPDCKRKNGVKNVVFYDITIVQPNATLAQYATAGTVYPEYGQYLAMDGGACTAAGDSLPLECLQYNGLNGTANLGPFVGGVASTTDARAVYPNTIWFSYPNSCVQQPWAKKTPACRAQFKGGLCPFGTKPDGVNCIFSYSILGWVTIDDVVGITNMTNNATQAPFKDFAEFCKAGKVEFSVGSTASNTSFLDVKSDLTFWDAPNDVAANAARAQAVVDTYAKKMATNMKPLPAISELTAANPPCYKNSKLCYDAPNGCRRSLYAQVCQVCDSPAADCVVKDPSYTFPKLELATAPPTTAPPTLAPGAPGASGNNKSGKTSSASTLAIADAWNMAPVRSIQARVQGDTPVWDETNKAYVSGYGATFTDKYTAVLDSVNLASVEGALKYVQSECINAPDLQLCQRKNKVKNIVFYDITIAQPNASLAQFMDNTAVYPEYGPFLAMDGGACTASGTSLPTECLQYNGLNGTVDLGPFVGGVPVTTDARALYPNTIWYSYPNSCVQQTWAKKTPACREAFKGGLCPFGTKPDGVKCTFSYTILGWISLDDLVGITSMKNPATDQKFANYSEFCNAKLTEFSATLLPNNSWADVKSDLKFWASPNDEAANVARAKAVVTSYGSTFKAPMVAIPTVDELTAANPPCYKNYKPCYDAPNGCRRTLYAQVCEVCSSPAADCVVKDASYKFPTLDRATLPPTTAPATSAPGTAGSSGSAKGNNNKVGSDASVVSGLSVIAAVAGLLTLAFWGHSTIGTMRVVLATGTLSTLAVLANAWTMEPVRSIQARAQGDTPVWDAAHSAYVSAYGSTFDGQFAAVMDTVNLASIEGVLKYVQSECINAPNLQLCQRKNQVKNIVFYDITIVQPTNSIAQFATNTDVYPEYGPFVAMDAGACSAAGTSLPLPCLQFNGLNGTVDLGPFVGGVPQTADARALYPGTIWFSYPNSCVQSPWAKKTPACREAFKGGLCPYGVKPDGVKCTFSYSILGYLALDDLVGITSMKNPATDANFANYSQFCNAKLTEFSATLLPNNSWADVSSSLTFWNNPNDPVANKARADAVVTTYAAKMAAPMKAIPTLAALTAANPPCYKNSKICYDAEFGCRRTLYAQVCQVCDSPAADCVVKDPSYTFPKLTLPTLPPTTTAPTSPTTGTGSVAGTNVSQQTASDAAVHGLGAVAVALTMAYML
;
A
#
# COMPACT_ATOMS: atom_id res chain seq x y z
N MET A 1 -55.16 -22.09 38.05
CA MET A 1 -56.43 -21.34 37.93
C MET A 1 -56.08 -19.86 37.84
N ARG A 2 -56.14 -19.24 36.63
CA ARG A 2 -55.58 -17.89 36.33
C ARG A 2 -54.03 -17.88 36.47
N ILE A 3 -53.20 -17.00 35.88
CA ILE A 3 -53.30 -15.57 35.51
C ILE A 3 -52.45 -15.24 34.23
N SER A 4 -52.94 -14.31 33.38
CA SER A 4 -52.27 -13.39 32.39
C SER A 4 -51.32 -13.92 31.28
N LEU A 5 -51.18 -13.33 30.07
CA LEU A 5 -51.06 -11.92 29.57
C LEU A 5 -49.70 -11.25 29.91
N CYS A 6 -49.03 -10.41 29.08
CA CYS A 6 -49.31 -9.73 27.78
C CYS A 6 -47.98 -9.59 26.95
N VAL A 7 -47.87 -9.04 25.73
CA VAL A 7 -47.54 -7.61 25.41
C VAL A 7 -47.23 -7.38 23.88
N THR A 8 -47.71 -6.25 23.32
CA THR A 8 -47.40 -5.46 22.06
C THR A 8 -46.91 -6.01 20.69
N ALA A 9 -47.69 -5.68 19.64
CA ALA A 9 -47.41 -4.91 18.40
C ALA A 9 -46.18 -5.14 17.47
N ILE A 10 -46.45 -5.29 16.15
CA ILE A 10 -45.51 -5.09 15.00
C ILE A 10 -46.24 -4.38 13.83
N ALA A 11 -45.51 -3.66 12.98
CA ALA A 11 -46.03 -2.86 11.86
C ALA A 11 -46.36 -3.67 10.57
N ALA A 12 -47.11 -3.06 9.65
CA ALA A 12 -47.56 -3.69 8.40
C ALA A 12 -46.45 -3.80 7.35
N SER A 13 -46.30 -4.99 6.75
CA SER A 13 -45.30 -5.27 5.71
C SER A 13 -45.89 -5.15 4.29
N VAL A 14 -45.35 -4.23 3.51
CA VAL A 14 -45.45 -4.29 2.04
C VAL A 14 -44.37 -5.27 1.56
N ALA A 15 -44.76 -6.27 0.77
CA ALA A 15 -43.87 -7.35 0.35
C ALA A 15 -42.85 -6.88 -0.72
N TYR A 16 -41.73 -6.31 -0.25
CA TYR A 16 -40.53 -6.15 -1.07
C TYR A 16 -39.81 -7.49 -1.24
N GLY A 17 -39.04 -7.60 -2.33
CA GLY A 17 -38.04 -8.66 -2.45
C GLY A 17 -36.95 -8.53 -1.38
N TRP A 18 -36.12 -9.56 -1.25
CA TRP A 18 -34.91 -9.49 -0.43
C TRP A 18 -34.06 -8.28 -0.85
N ASN A 19 -33.53 -7.55 0.12
CA ASN A 19 -32.49 -6.54 -0.03
C ASN A 19 -31.39 -6.84 1.00
N MET A 20 -30.20 -6.26 0.82
CA MET A 20 -29.11 -6.33 1.79
C MET A 20 -29.53 -5.82 3.18
N ALA A 21 -29.07 -6.49 4.24
CA ALA A 21 -29.22 -6.03 5.61
C ALA A 21 -28.22 -4.87 5.89
N PRO A 22 -28.64 -3.76 6.56
CA PRO A 22 -27.80 -2.60 6.77
C PRO A 22 -26.50 -2.89 7.53
N VAL A 23 -25.37 -2.40 7.01
CA VAL A 23 -24.03 -2.53 7.62
C VAL A 23 -23.57 -1.17 8.11
N ARG A 24 -23.33 -1.05 9.42
CA ARG A 24 -22.71 0.11 10.06
C ARG A 24 -21.19 0.00 10.03
N THR A 25 -20.51 1.05 9.61
CA THR A 25 -19.05 1.10 9.49
C THR A 25 -18.55 2.44 10.02
N ILE A 26 -17.44 2.40 10.76
CA ILE A 26 -16.75 3.59 11.26
C ILE A 26 -15.55 3.83 10.36
N GLN A 27 -15.51 4.99 9.74
CA GLN A 27 -14.51 5.30 8.72
C GLN A 27 -13.89 6.65 9.01
N ALA A 28 -12.62 6.78 8.67
CA ALA A 28 -11.89 8.03 8.83
C ALA A 28 -11.77 8.71 7.48
N ARG A 29 -11.84 10.05 7.47
CA ARG A 29 -11.24 10.82 6.39
C ARG A 29 -10.35 11.89 6.96
N VAL A 30 -9.16 12.00 6.40
CA VAL A 30 -8.28 13.12 6.68
C VAL A 30 -8.75 14.30 5.84
N GLN A 31 -9.08 15.36 6.54
CA GLN A 31 -9.53 16.61 5.97
C GLN A 31 -8.86 17.73 6.75
N GLY A 32 -8.65 18.88 6.13
CA GLY A 32 -7.73 19.86 6.70
C GLY A 32 -8.36 20.75 7.77
N ASP A 33 -9.27 20.15 8.54
CA ASP A 33 -10.36 20.88 9.17
C ASP A 33 -11.20 20.09 10.19
N THR A 34 -11.98 20.83 10.97
CA THR A 34 -12.40 20.58 12.37
C THR A 34 -13.96 20.67 12.47
N PRO A 35 -14.75 19.79 11.80
CA PRO A 35 -16.20 19.90 11.49
C PRO A 35 -17.08 20.82 12.36
N VAL A 36 -17.93 21.65 11.73
CA VAL A 36 -18.78 22.58 12.49
C VAL A 36 -20.00 21.90 13.06
N TRP A 37 -20.32 22.28 14.29
CA TRP A 37 -21.53 21.86 14.96
C TRP A 37 -22.73 22.69 14.49
N ASP A 38 -23.65 22.09 13.74
CA ASP A 38 -25.00 22.64 13.65
C ASP A 38 -25.78 22.25 14.91
N ALA A 39 -26.08 23.25 15.74
CA ALA A 39 -26.76 23.04 17.00
C ALA A 39 -28.25 22.72 16.86
N THR A 40 -28.89 23.14 15.76
CA THR A 40 -30.32 22.93 15.50
C THR A 40 -30.63 21.45 15.22
N HIS A 41 -29.73 20.78 14.50
CA HIS A 41 -29.85 19.39 14.08
C HIS A 41 -28.95 18.44 14.89
N SER A 42 -28.19 18.98 15.85
CA SER A 42 -27.23 18.26 16.70
C SER A 42 -26.28 17.36 15.90
N ALA A 43 -25.75 17.92 14.81
CA ALA A 43 -24.93 17.22 13.84
C ALA A 43 -23.66 18.02 13.54
N TYR A 44 -22.53 17.31 13.51
CA TYR A 44 -21.38 17.81 12.80
C TYR A 44 -21.66 17.76 11.29
N VAL A 45 -21.76 18.95 10.74
CA VAL A 45 -21.83 19.21 9.32
C VAL A 45 -20.59 19.99 8.93
N SER A 46 -20.39 20.13 7.63
CA SER A 46 -19.34 21.02 7.20
C SER A 46 -19.82 22.48 7.21
N SER A 47 -19.21 23.35 8.03
CA SER A 47 -19.60 24.78 8.13
C SER A 47 -19.64 25.50 6.82
N TYR A 48 -18.83 25.02 5.86
CA TYR A 48 -18.61 25.76 4.64
C TYR A 48 -20.04 26.14 4.12
N TYR A 49 -21.06 25.30 4.33
CA TYR A 49 -22.45 25.53 3.92
C TYR A 49 -23.24 26.40 4.92
N LYS A 50 -24.12 27.27 4.36
CA LYS A 50 -25.17 28.10 4.98
C LYS A 50 -26.41 27.33 5.53
N THR A 51 -27.36 26.85 4.70
CA THR A 51 -28.51 26.02 5.16
C THR A 51 -28.12 24.60 5.58
N PHE A 52 -28.93 23.98 6.45
CA PHE A 52 -28.67 22.65 6.98
C PHE A 52 -28.72 21.49 5.98
N GLU A 53 -29.74 21.41 5.11
CA GLU A 53 -29.91 20.20 4.26
C GLU A 53 -28.73 20.04 3.28
N GLU A 54 -28.22 21.18 2.84
CA GLU A 54 -27.06 21.29 1.99
C GLU A 54 -25.78 21.06 2.80
N GLN A 55 -25.62 21.72 3.97
CA GLN A 55 -24.60 21.43 5.02
C GLN A 55 -24.41 19.93 5.26
N TYR A 56 -25.51 19.20 5.44
CA TYR A 56 -25.54 17.76 5.61
C TYR A 56 -25.12 17.03 4.33
N ASN A 57 -25.88 17.18 3.24
CA ASN A 57 -25.73 16.31 2.08
C ASN A 57 -24.31 16.28 1.57
N GLY A 58 -23.69 17.44 1.33
CA GLY A 58 -22.37 17.48 0.70
C GLY A 58 -21.26 16.77 1.48
N VAL A 59 -21.47 16.52 2.78
CA VAL A 59 -20.49 15.82 3.62
C VAL A 59 -20.38 14.36 3.22
N MET A 60 -21.42 13.76 2.65
CA MET A 60 -21.43 12.39 2.12
C MET A 60 -21.91 12.24 0.65
N ASP A 61 -22.13 13.36 -0.01
CA ASP A 61 -22.00 13.52 -1.46
C ASP A 61 -20.42 13.54 -1.68
N THR A 62 -19.89 12.76 -2.65
CA THR A 62 -18.52 12.50 -3.19
C THR A 62 -17.42 12.02 -2.29
N VAL A 63 -17.69 10.91 -1.63
CA VAL A 63 -16.89 10.56 -0.48
C VAL A 63 -16.19 9.26 -0.70
N ASN A 64 -14.91 9.39 -1.02
CA ASN A 64 -14.02 8.44 -0.44
C ASN A 64 -13.93 8.63 1.07
N LEU A 65 -13.73 7.52 1.75
CA LEU A 65 -13.25 7.44 3.11
C LEU A 65 -12.31 6.23 3.20
N ALA A 66 -11.63 6.11 4.33
CA ALA A 66 -10.66 5.06 4.61
C ALA A 66 -11.03 4.26 5.87
N SER A 67 -10.39 3.11 6.03
CA SER A 67 -10.06 2.61 7.35
C SER A 67 -9.18 3.62 8.11
N VAL A 68 -9.12 3.57 9.44
CA VAL A 68 -8.31 4.54 10.22
C VAL A 68 -6.83 4.41 9.89
N GLU A 69 -6.41 3.19 9.56
CA GLU A 69 -5.12 2.80 9.03
C GLU A 69 -4.84 3.46 7.66
N GLY A 70 -5.81 3.43 6.74
CA GLY A 70 -5.68 4.09 5.43
C GLY A 70 -5.66 5.62 5.53
N ALA A 71 -6.43 6.19 6.46
CA ALA A 71 -6.39 7.62 6.76
C ALA A 71 -5.01 8.07 7.25
N LEU A 72 -4.27 7.24 7.99
CA LEU A 72 -2.92 7.60 8.42
C LEU A 72 -1.81 7.18 7.44
N LYS A 73 -2.02 6.16 6.60
CA LYS A 73 -1.22 5.95 5.38
C LYS A 73 -1.16 7.22 4.55
N TYR A 74 -2.33 7.78 4.31
CA TYR A 74 -2.53 9.05 3.63
C TYR A 74 -1.83 10.20 4.34
N VAL A 75 -1.75 10.24 5.68
CA VAL A 75 -0.85 11.21 6.33
C VAL A 75 0.63 10.93 5.98
N GLN A 76 1.11 9.70 6.10
CA GLN A 76 2.54 9.38 6.01
C GLN A 76 3.14 9.45 4.60
N SER A 77 2.74 8.56 3.68
CA SER A 77 3.37 8.47 2.35
C SER A 77 3.05 9.65 1.45
N GLU A 78 2.14 10.51 1.89
CA GLU A 78 1.31 11.28 0.99
C GLU A 78 1.11 12.73 1.51
N CYS A 79 0.70 13.00 2.77
CA CYS A 79 0.57 14.38 3.29
C CYS A 79 1.89 15.05 3.70
N ILE A 80 2.91 14.27 4.08
CA ILE A 80 4.15 14.78 4.71
C ILE A 80 5.45 14.22 4.10
N ALA A 81 5.36 13.29 3.15
CA ALA A 81 6.52 12.65 2.52
C ALA A 81 7.41 13.61 1.70
N ALA A 82 6.88 14.79 1.38
CA ALA A 82 7.66 15.94 0.99
C ALA A 82 7.50 17.03 2.06
N PRO A 83 8.52 17.86 2.33
CA PRO A 83 8.52 18.80 3.43
C PRO A 83 7.57 19.93 3.13
N THR A 84 7.52 20.80 4.12
CA THR A 84 6.44 21.72 4.37
C THR A 84 7.00 23.14 4.37
N PRO A 85 7.47 23.65 3.22
CA PRO A 85 8.27 24.88 3.15
C PRO A 85 7.45 26.18 3.26
N ASP A 86 6.13 26.04 3.40
CA ASP A 86 5.21 27.08 3.85
C ASP A 86 4.85 26.92 5.34
N CYS A 87 5.52 25.97 6.02
CA CYS A 87 5.18 25.39 7.33
C CYS A 87 3.72 24.92 7.45
N LYS A 88 3.28 24.18 6.44
CA LYS A 88 1.94 23.57 6.32
C LYS A 88 2.07 22.15 5.78
N ARG A 89 1.29 21.21 6.31
CA ARG A 89 1.12 19.91 5.67
C ARG A 89 0.38 20.06 4.34
N LYS A 90 0.62 19.10 3.46
CA LYS A 90 0.12 19.15 2.10
C LYS A 90 -1.41 19.02 2.04
N ASN A 91 -2.02 19.57 0.99
CA ASN A 91 -3.47 19.74 0.81
C ASN A 91 -4.13 20.43 2.03
N GLY A 92 -3.34 21.17 2.82
CA GLY A 92 -3.74 21.79 4.09
C GLY A 92 -4.16 20.82 5.18
N VAL A 93 -3.79 19.53 5.15
CA VAL A 93 -4.34 18.57 6.14
C VAL A 93 -3.97 18.91 7.58
N LYS A 94 -4.96 18.83 8.46
CA LYS A 94 -4.87 19.24 9.88
C LYS A 94 -5.63 18.32 10.80
N ASN A 95 -6.60 17.53 10.31
CA ASN A 95 -7.40 16.66 11.17
C ASN A 95 -7.67 15.28 10.58
N VAL A 96 -7.81 14.29 11.45
CA VAL A 96 -8.45 13.01 11.11
C VAL A 96 -9.87 13.05 11.66
N VAL A 97 -10.85 12.96 10.78
CA VAL A 97 -12.28 13.11 11.09
C VAL A 97 -12.96 11.76 10.99
N PHE A 98 -13.75 11.41 11.99
CA PHE A 98 -14.40 10.10 12.11
C PHE A 98 -15.88 10.18 11.74
N TYR A 99 -16.31 9.22 10.93
CA TYR A 99 -17.64 9.10 10.36
C TYR A 99 -18.28 7.79 10.81
N ASP A 100 -19.54 7.85 11.18
CA ASP A 100 -20.42 6.71 11.45
C ASP A 100 -21.41 6.59 10.31
N ILE A 101 -21.27 5.53 9.51
CA ILE A 101 -21.97 5.35 8.23
C ILE A 101 -22.73 4.04 8.25
N THR A 102 -23.90 3.98 7.61
CA THR A 102 -24.69 2.75 7.38
C THR A 102 -24.87 2.53 5.88
N ILE A 103 -24.75 1.28 5.39
CA ILE A 103 -24.79 0.88 3.97
C ILE A 103 -25.83 -0.22 3.70
N VAL A 104 -26.54 -0.15 2.57
CA VAL A 104 -27.36 -1.21 1.96
C VAL A 104 -27.21 -1.14 0.44
N GLN A 105 -26.59 -2.13 -0.21
CA GLN A 105 -26.39 -2.12 -1.68
C GLN A 105 -27.66 -2.43 -2.49
N PRO A 106 -27.73 -2.01 -3.77
CA PRO A 106 -28.68 -2.55 -4.73
C PRO A 106 -28.40 -4.02 -5.08
N ASN A 107 -29.46 -4.81 -5.24
CA ASN A 107 -29.37 -6.23 -5.58
C ASN A 107 -28.65 -6.51 -6.91
N ALA A 108 -28.80 -5.62 -7.89
CA ALA A 108 -28.13 -5.75 -9.20
C ALA A 108 -26.60 -5.67 -9.07
N THR A 109 -26.11 -4.81 -8.17
CA THR A 109 -24.66 -4.75 -7.85
C THR A 109 -24.21 -6.04 -7.16
N LEU A 110 -24.95 -6.48 -6.14
CA LEU A 110 -24.60 -7.72 -5.43
C LEU A 110 -24.67 -8.96 -6.32
N ALA A 111 -25.45 -8.92 -7.41
CA ALA A 111 -25.37 -9.91 -8.49
C ALA A 111 -24.09 -9.76 -9.32
N GLN A 112 -23.79 -8.56 -9.81
CA GLN A 112 -22.63 -8.27 -10.68
C GLN A 112 -21.30 -8.70 -10.06
N TYR A 113 -21.13 -8.47 -8.75
CA TYR A 113 -19.88 -8.74 -8.03
C TYR A 113 -19.95 -10.02 -7.17
N ALA A 114 -21.01 -10.84 -7.29
CA ALA A 114 -21.29 -12.00 -6.43
C ALA A 114 -20.13 -13.00 -6.27
N THR A 115 -19.28 -13.12 -7.30
CA THR A 115 -18.15 -14.06 -7.38
C THR A 115 -16.84 -13.36 -7.78
N ALA A 116 -16.75 -12.03 -7.68
CA ALA A 116 -15.58 -11.26 -8.08
C ALA A 116 -14.51 -11.27 -6.98
N GLY A 117 -13.44 -12.04 -7.15
CA GLY A 117 -12.33 -12.13 -6.19
C GLY A 117 -11.46 -10.86 -6.06
N THR A 118 -11.78 -9.79 -6.81
CA THR A 118 -11.06 -8.51 -6.82
C THR A 118 -11.68 -7.44 -5.93
N VAL A 119 -12.83 -7.71 -5.30
CA VAL A 119 -13.59 -6.73 -4.50
C VAL A 119 -13.93 -7.30 -3.13
N TYR A 120 -14.15 -6.45 -2.12
CA TYR A 120 -14.65 -6.93 -0.84
C TYR A 120 -16.10 -7.45 -0.98
N PRO A 121 -16.43 -8.65 -0.49
CA PRO A 121 -17.82 -9.09 -0.45
C PRO A 121 -18.72 -8.09 0.29
N GLU A 122 -19.96 -7.93 -0.17
CA GLU A 122 -20.92 -6.85 0.14
C GLU A 122 -20.64 -5.47 -0.48
N TYR A 123 -19.52 -5.31 -1.19
CA TYR A 123 -19.22 -4.11 -1.95
C TYR A 123 -19.27 -4.44 -3.45
N GLY A 124 -19.62 -3.44 -4.27
CA GLY A 124 -19.13 -3.49 -5.64
C GLY A 124 -17.63 -3.17 -5.66
N GLN A 125 -17.00 -3.08 -6.83
CA GLN A 125 -15.59 -2.68 -6.82
C GLN A 125 -15.42 -1.29 -6.20
N TYR A 126 -14.26 -1.08 -5.57
CA TYR A 126 -13.89 0.23 -5.11
C TYR A 126 -13.85 1.26 -6.21
N LEU A 127 -14.45 2.39 -5.89
CA LEU A 127 -14.85 3.41 -6.82
C LEU A 127 -14.57 4.80 -6.21
N ALA A 128 -13.35 5.15 -5.81
CA ALA A 128 -12.74 6.52 -5.89
C ALA A 128 -13.57 7.78 -6.13
N MET A 129 -13.31 8.89 -5.40
CA MET A 129 -14.25 10.01 -5.39
C MET A 129 -13.74 11.47 -5.20
N ASP A 130 -12.82 12.01 -6.02
CA ASP A 130 -12.51 13.45 -5.99
C ASP A 130 -13.53 14.29 -6.66
N GLY A 131 -13.92 15.32 -5.95
CA GLY A 131 -14.29 16.52 -6.66
C GLY A 131 -15.66 16.41 -7.28
N GLY A 132 -16.20 15.21 -7.57
CA GLY A 132 -17.64 14.99 -7.66
C GLY A 132 -18.50 14.35 -8.72
N ALA A 133 -18.55 13.04 -8.93
CA ALA A 133 -19.34 12.36 -9.97
C ALA A 133 -18.60 11.92 -11.27
N CYS A 134 -18.71 10.62 -11.58
CA CYS A 134 -17.61 9.67 -11.61
C CYS A 134 -16.53 9.78 -12.66
N THR A 135 -15.30 9.53 -12.23
CA THR A 135 -14.62 8.28 -12.56
C THR A 135 -13.92 8.21 -13.92
N ALA A 136 -14.29 9.10 -14.84
CA ALA A 136 -13.96 9.16 -16.27
C ALA A 136 -12.51 8.99 -16.60
N ALA A 137 -12.21 7.88 -17.25
CA ALA A 137 -10.97 7.57 -17.91
C ALA A 137 -10.67 8.59 -19.02
N GLY A 138 -9.97 9.68 -18.68
CA GLY A 138 -9.63 10.79 -19.57
C GLY A 138 -10.85 11.62 -19.96
N ASP A 139 -11.67 10.97 -20.79
CA ASP A 139 -12.93 11.43 -21.36
C ASP A 139 -14.07 10.41 -21.07
N SER A 140 -13.74 9.13 -20.93
CA SER A 140 -14.70 8.04 -20.83
C SER A 140 -14.98 7.66 -19.38
N LEU A 141 -16.10 8.15 -18.84
CA LEU A 141 -16.80 7.54 -17.69
C LEU A 141 -16.60 6.01 -17.68
N PRO A 142 -16.00 5.41 -16.63
CA PRO A 142 -15.62 4.02 -16.65
C PRO A 142 -16.88 3.16 -16.63
N LEU A 143 -16.71 1.89 -16.96
CA LEU A 143 -17.84 0.98 -17.17
C LEU A 143 -18.80 0.99 -15.97
N GLU A 144 -18.29 1.04 -14.75
CA GLU A 144 -19.03 0.91 -13.50
C GLU A 144 -19.75 2.21 -13.11
N CYS A 145 -19.08 3.33 -13.37
CA CYS A 145 -19.66 4.67 -13.33
C CYS A 145 -20.86 4.82 -14.28
N LEU A 146 -20.70 4.36 -15.53
CA LEU A 146 -21.79 4.31 -16.50
C LEU A 146 -22.89 3.36 -16.02
N GLN A 147 -22.53 2.20 -15.45
CA GLN A 147 -23.45 1.19 -14.94
C GLN A 147 -24.31 1.70 -13.77
N TYR A 148 -23.89 2.66 -12.95
CA TYR A 148 -24.75 3.23 -11.90
C TYR A 148 -26.08 3.79 -12.41
N ASN A 149 -26.15 4.16 -13.71
CA ASN A 149 -27.36 4.68 -14.35
C ASN A 149 -27.66 4.02 -15.72
N GLY A 150 -26.92 2.98 -16.13
CA GLY A 150 -27.09 2.29 -17.42
C GLY A 150 -26.76 3.15 -18.65
N LEU A 151 -25.72 3.97 -18.55
CA LEU A 151 -25.34 4.96 -19.57
C LEU A 151 -24.55 4.32 -20.73
N ASN A 152 -24.53 4.95 -21.90
CA ASN A 152 -23.77 4.51 -23.08
C ASN A 152 -24.01 3.02 -23.48
N GLY A 153 -25.19 2.47 -23.17
CA GLY A 153 -25.54 1.08 -23.45
C GLY A 153 -25.03 0.08 -22.40
N THR A 154 -24.51 0.53 -21.26
CA THR A 154 -24.14 -0.37 -20.14
C THR A 154 -25.37 -0.83 -19.35
N ALA A 155 -25.22 -1.90 -18.57
CA ALA A 155 -26.28 -2.42 -17.71
C ALA A 155 -26.50 -1.50 -16.49
N ASN A 156 -27.75 -1.22 -16.11
CA ASN A 156 -28.03 -0.39 -14.92
C ASN A 156 -27.95 -1.23 -13.62
N LEU A 157 -26.95 -0.98 -12.79
CA LEU A 157 -26.72 -1.63 -11.50
C LEU A 157 -27.27 -0.82 -10.30
N GLY A 158 -27.69 0.41 -10.54
CA GLY A 158 -27.94 1.42 -9.51
C GLY A 158 -26.66 1.96 -8.85
N PRO A 159 -26.75 3.05 -8.07
CA PRO A 159 -25.63 3.54 -7.27
C PRO A 159 -25.20 2.50 -6.23
N PHE A 160 -23.90 2.18 -6.12
CA PHE A 160 -23.39 1.22 -5.13
C PHE A 160 -22.12 1.63 -4.37
N VAL A 161 -21.99 1.20 -3.11
CA VAL A 161 -20.76 1.45 -2.33
C VAL A 161 -19.66 0.48 -2.75
N GLY A 162 -18.44 0.97 -2.93
CA GLY A 162 -17.27 0.17 -3.33
C GLY A 162 -16.21 0.06 -2.23
N GLY A 163 -15.34 -0.97 -2.30
CA GLY A 163 -14.21 -1.12 -1.36
C GLY A 163 -13.03 -1.99 -1.84
N VAL A 164 -11.77 -1.60 -1.53
CA VAL A 164 -10.53 -2.33 -1.90
C VAL A 164 -9.41 -2.17 -0.87
N ALA A 165 -8.49 -3.12 -0.83
CA ALA A 165 -7.25 -3.06 -0.06
C ALA A 165 -6.14 -2.24 -0.77
N SER A 166 -5.24 -1.60 -0.01
CA SER A 166 -4.07 -0.89 -0.55
C SER A 166 -2.82 -1.09 0.33
N THR A 167 -2.42 -2.35 0.50
CA THR A 167 -1.40 -2.80 1.45
C THR A 167 -0.09 -3.27 0.78
N THR A 168 0.35 -2.62 -0.30
CA THR A 168 1.57 -3.00 -1.07
C THR A 168 2.52 -1.85 -1.42
N ASP A 169 2.16 -0.60 -1.09
CA ASP A 169 2.95 0.60 -1.44
C ASP A 169 4.15 0.79 -0.50
N ALA A 170 5.33 0.36 -0.96
CA ALA A 170 6.57 0.27 -0.19
C ALA A 170 7.04 1.55 0.53
N ARG A 171 6.43 2.70 0.23
CA ARG A 171 6.66 4.00 0.91
C ARG A 171 5.94 4.10 2.26
N ALA A 172 4.73 3.53 2.38
CA ALA A 172 4.01 3.38 3.65
C ALA A 172 2.96 2.27 3.52
N VAL A 173 3.39 1.03 3.67
CA VAL A 173 2.57 -0.18 3.45
C VAL A 173 1.62 -0.46 4.64
N TYR A 174 0.86 0.53 5.12
CA TYR A 174 0.01 0.37 6.32
C TYR A 174 -0.87 -0.89 6.20
N PRO A 175 -0.76 -1.85 7.13
CA PRO A 175 -1.59 -3.05 7.08
C PRO A 175 -3.05 -2.65 7.27
N ASN A 176 -3.96 -3.43 6.69
CA ASN A 176 -5.40 -3.19 6.75
C ASN A 176 -5.86 -1.83 6.18
N THR A 177 -5.05 -1.18 5.34
CA THR A 177 -5.49 -0.04 4.52
C THR A 177 -6.63 -0.48 3.62
N ILE A 178 -7.83 0.02 3.88
CA ILE A 178 -9.02 -0.16 3.03
C ILE A 178 -9.50 1.23 2.62
N TRP A 179 -9.91 1.34 1.36
CA TRP A 179 -10.53 2.52 0.81
C TRP A 179 -11.97 2.23 0.39
N PHE A 180 -12.87 3.19 0.59
CA PHE A 180 -14.32 3.07 0.41
C PHE A 180 -14.92 4.18 -0.42
N SER A 181 -16.07 3.94 -1.05
CA SER A 181 -16.65 4.87 -2.03
C SER A 181 -18.18 4.85 -2.06
N TYR A 182 -18.85 5.98 -1.84
CA TYR A 182 -20.30 6.17 -1.60
C TYR A 182 -21.09 7.14 -2.58
N PRO A 183 -21.66 6.65 -3.70
CA PRO A 183 -22.56 7.34 -4.68
C PRO A 183 -23.56 8.44 -4.23
N ASN A 184 -23.81 9.48 -5.04
CA ASN A 184 -24.82 10.53 -4.77
C ASN A 184 -25.19 11.41 -6.00
N SER A 185 -26.40 11.98 -5.94
CA SER A 185 -27.27 12.47 -7.02
C SER A 185 -26.59 13.26 -8.14
N CYS A 186 -26.65 12.73 -9.37
CA CYS A 186 -25.96 13.10 -10.62
C CYS A 186 -24.55 12.53 -10.80
N VAL A 187 -24.46 11.29 -10.31
CA VAL A 187 -23.29 10.49 -9.91
C VAL A 187 -22.25 10.23 -10.99
N GLN A 188 -22.45 10.67 -12.24
CA GLN A 188 -21.50 10.48 -13.33
C GLN A 188 -20.61 11.64 -13.78
N GLN A 189 -20.60 12.84 -13.17
CA GLN A 189 -19.90 13.94 -13.83
C GLN A 189 -19.36 15.10 -12.90
N PRO A 190 -18.20 15.79 -13.18
CA PRO A 190 -17.60 17.19 -13.03
C PRO A 190 -17.88 18.58 -12.11
N TRP A 191 -18.75 18.85 -9.57
CA TRP A 191 -19.08 19.88 -8.45
C TRP A 191 -19.81 21.19 -8.85
N ALA A 192 -19.12 22.29 -9.21
CA ALA A 192 -19.74 23.59 -9.53
C ALA A 192 -20.86 23.56 -10.59
N LYS A 193 -20.73 22.68 -11.60
CA LYS A 193 -21.76 22.38 -12.63
C LYS A 193 -22.86 21.37 -12.20
N LYS A 194 -22.96 20.88 -10.95
CA LYS A 194 -24.18 20.15 -10.51
C LYS A 194 -25.33 21.13 -10.30
N THR A 195 -26.03 21.40 -11.39
CA THR A 195 -27.28 22.13 -11.35
C THR A 195 -28.32 21.35 -10.51
N PRO A 196 -29.33 22.02 -9.93
CA PRO A 196 -30.49 21.31 -9.38
C PRO A 196 -31.17 20.45 -10.45
N ALA A 197 -31.20 20.98 -11.67
CA ALA A 197 -31.51 20.29 -12.91
C ALA A 197 -30.42 19.28 -13.37
N CYS A 198 -29.74 18.65 -12.42
CA CYS A 198 -28.81 17.54 -12.64
C CYS A 198 -29.08 16.43 -11.59
N ARG A 199 -29.34 16.85 -10.35
CA ARG A 199 -29.58 15.95 -9.20
C ARG A 199 -30.88 15.13 -9.30
N ALA A 200 -31.67 15.36 -10.35
CA ALA A 200 -33.00 14.76 -10.54
C ALA A 200 -33.06 13.66 -11.62
N GLN A 201 -32.19 13.62 -12.64
CA GLN A 201 -32.16 12.51 -13.61
C GLN A 201 -31.54 11.25 -13.00
N PHE A 202 -30.37 11.45 -12.42
CA PHE A 202 -29.50 10.40 -11.96
C PHE A 202 -29.48 10.50 -10.44
N LYS A 203 -30.15 9.57 -9.76
CA LYS A 203 -30.30 9.66 -8.30
C LYS A 203 -29.04 9.21 -7.56
N GLY A 204 -29.06 9.41 -6.25
CA GLY A 204 -27.91 9.22 -5.37
C GLY A 204 -28.01 8.00 -4.47
N GLY A 205 -26.88 7.66 -3.84
CA GLY A 205 -26.81 6.72 -2.75
C GLY A 205 -27.03 7.34 -1.37
N LEU A 206 -26.72 8.63 -1.13
CA LEU A 206 -26.97 9.25 0.17
C LEU A 206 -28.46 9.44 0.44
N CYS A 207 -28.90 8.97 1.60
CA CYS A 207 -30.20 9.26 2.17
C CYS A 207 -30.29 10.70 2.71
N PRO A 208 -31.45 11.37 2.63
CA PRO A 208 -31.71 12.61 3.36
C PRO A 208 -31.46 12.47 4.87
N PHE A 209 -31.16 13.57 5.56
CA PHE A 209 -30.89 13.54 7.01
C PHE A 209 -32.00 12.83 7.79
N GLY A 210 -31.60 11.95 8.72
CA GLY A 210 -32.51 11.11 9.52
C GLY A 210 -33.13 9.92 8.77
N THR A 211 -32.96 9.81 7.45
CA THR A 211 -33.45 8.67 6.65
C THR A 211 -32.41 7.55 6.63
N LYS A 212 -32.87 6.30 6.76
CA LYS A 212 -32.03 5.10 6.69
C LYS A 212 -31.98 4.53 5.27
N PRO A 213 -30.88 3.90 4.86
CA PRO A 213 -30.76 3.25 3.56
C PRO A 213 -31.61 1.98 3.45
N ASP A 214 -32.07 1.72 2.22
CA ASP A 214 -32.92 0.59 1.85
C ASP A 214 -32.43 -0.16 0.58
N GLY A 215 -31.41 0.37 -0.11
CA GLY A 215 -30.84 -0.19 -1.34
C GLY A 215 -31.64 0.13 -2.61
N VAL A 216 -32.68 0.96 -2.52
CA VAL A 216 -33.63 1.22 -3.62
C VAL A 216 -33.88 2.72 -3.81
N ASN A 217 -34.18 3.45 -2.73
CA ASN A 217 -34.34 4.91 -2.73
C ASN A 217 -33.04 5.61 -2.36
N CYS A 218 -32.28 5.01 -1.45
CA CYS A 218 -30.92 5.41 -1.07
C CYS A 218 -30.18 4.23 -0.41
N ILE A 219 -28.86 4.26 -0.46
CA ILE A 219 -27.98 3.13 -0.16
C ILE A 219 -27.06 3.38 1.03
N PHE A 220 -26.84 4.64 1.46
CA PHE A 220 -26.14 4.92 2.72
C PHE A 220 -26.63 6.18 3.44
N SER A 221 -26.34 6.26 4.74
CA SER A 221 -26.59 7.43 5.60
C SER A 221 -25.42 7.62 6.58
N TYR A 222 -25.16 8.84 7.05
CA TYR A 222 -24.02 9.10 7.96
C TYR A 222 -24.32 10.06 9.12
N SER A 223 -23.41 10.08 10.09
CA SER A 223 -23.09 11.25 10.92
C SER A 223 -21.57 11.36 11.18
N ILE A 224 -21.03 12.57 11.37
CA ILE A 224 -19.66 12.75 11.87
C ILE A 224 -19.67 12.59 13.40
N LEU A 225 -18.69 11.87 13.94
CA LEU A 225 -18.49 11.66 15.38
C LEU A 225 -17.62 12.76 16.02
N GLY A 226 -16.61 13.25 15.31
CA GLY A 226 -15.63 14.23 15.80
C GLY A 226 -14.31 14.16 15.04
N TRP A 227 -13.24 14.74 15.57
CA TRP A 227 -11.90 14.69 14.97
C TRP A 227 -10.74 14.79 15.99
N VAL A 228 -9.52 14.51 15.53
CA VAL A 228 -8.25 14.93 16.18
C VAL A 228 -7.50 15.90 15.28
N THR A 229 -6.71 16.80 15.86
CA THR A 229 -5.67 17.50 15.08
C THR A 229 -4.48 16.56 14.85
N ILE A 230 -3.81 16.68 13.70
CA ILE A 230 -2.60 15.89 13.40
C ILE A 230 -1.44 16.38 14.27
N ASP A 231 -1.40 17.68 14.62
CA ASP A 231 -0.36 18.28 15.49
C ASP A 231 -0.33 17.63 16.89
N ASP A 232 -1.52 17.32 17.43
CA ASP A 232 -1.67 16.57 18.68
C ASP A 232 -1.24 15.10 18.53
N VAL A 233 -1.58 14.46 17.41
CA VAL A 233 -1.28 13.03 17.13
C VAL A 233 0.22 12.80 17.04
N VAL A 234 0.95 13.64 16.29
CA VAL A 234 2.40 13.48 16.09
C VAL A 234 3.23 14.04 17.25
N GLY A 235 2.59 14.73 18.19
CA GLY A 235 3.21 15.23 19.42
C GLY A 235 3.85 16.62 19.34
N ILE A 236 3.68 17.36 18.25
CA ILE A 236 4.22 18.73 18.07
C ILE A 236 3.80 19.64 19.23
N THR A 237 2.52 19.60 19.61
CA THR A 237 1.94 20.44 20.67
C THR A 237 2.48 20.14 22.08
N ASN A 238 3.32 19.11 22.22
CA ASN A 238 3.95 18.72 23.47
C ASN A 238 5.44 19.10 23.54
N MET A 239 6.03 19.60 22.44
CA MET A 239 7.46 19.98 22.36
C MET A 239 7.66 21.46 22.66
N THR A 240 8.68 21.79 23.46
CA THR A 240 9.02 23.17 23.82
C THR A 240 9.73 23.90 22.68
N ASN A 241 9.28 25.11 22.37
CA ASN A 241 9.96 26.06 21.51
C ASN A 241 11.03 26.81 22.31
N ASN A 242 12.31 26.61 21.97
CA ASN A 242 13.43 27.26 22.66
C ASN A 242 13.44 28.80 22.54
N ALA A 243 12.76 29.38 21.54
CA ALA A 243 12.67 30.83 21.36
C ALA A 243 11.58 31.51 22.22
N THR A 244 10.54 30.77 22.63
CA THR A 244 9.42 31.30 23.43
C THR A 244 9.30 30.66 24.82
N GLN A 245 10.01 29.57 25.07
CA GLN A 245 9.95 28.73 26.27
C GLN A 245 8.56 28.11 26.55
N ALA A 246 7.65 28.13 25.57
CA ALA A 246 6.33 27.50 25.61
C ALA A 246 6.27 26.29 24.66
N PRO A 247 5.29 25.37 24.80
CA PRO A 247 5.03 24.34 23.79
C PRO A 247 4.63 24.98 22.44
N PHE A 248 5.02 24.36 21.33
CA PHE A 248 4.60 24.81 20.00
C PHE A 248 3.07 24.78 19.87
N LYS A 249 2.48 25.91 19.46
CA LYS A 249 1.03 26.07 19.30
C LYS A 249 0.44 25.15 18.22
N ASP A 250 1.15 25.02 17.12
CA ASP A 250 0.77 24.29 15.92
C ASP A 250 2.02 23.93 15.10
N PHE A 251 1.84 23.12 14.07
CA PHE A 251 2.92 22.74 13.15
C PHE A 251 3.56 23.94 12.45
N ALA A 252 2.81 25.03 12.24
CA ALA A 252 3.32 26.21 11.57
C ALA A 252 4.29 27.01 12.45
N GLU A 253 4.21 26.89 13.78
CA GLU A 253 5.23 27.39 14.71
C GLU A 253 6.44 26.45 14.79
N PHE A 254 6.19 25.13 14.90
CA PHE A 254 7.22 24.09 14.97
C PHE A 254 8.22 24.18 13.80
N CYS A 255 7.71 24.16 12.57
CA CYS A 255 8.53 24.25 11.37
C CYS A 255 9.29 25.59 11.27
N LYS A 256 8.72 26.71 11.74
CA LYS A 256 9.40 28.03 11.75
C LYS A 256 10.56 28.10 12.74
N ALA A 257 10.60 27.23 13.75
CA ALA A 257 11.78 27.07 14.61
C ALA A 257 12.86 26.14 14.01
N GLY A 258 12.76 25.82 12.71
CA GLY A 258 13.72 24.98 11.99
C GLY A 258 13.56 23.48 12.25
N LYS A 259 12.41 23.05 12.78
CA LYS A 259 12.11 21.65 13.10
C LYS A 259 11.40 20.92 11.96
N VAL A 260 11.76 19.65 11.75
CA VAL A 260 11.25 18.82 10.64
C VAL A 260 10.21 17.82 11.17
N GLU A 261 8.99 17.86 10.65
CA GLU A 261 8.00 16.79 10.95
C GLU A 261 8.40 15.49 10.23
N PHE A 262 8.66 15.54 8.92
CA PHE A 262 9.12 14.39 8.13
C PHE A 262 9.83 14.85 6.84
N SER A 263 10.79 14.07 6.33
CA SER A 263 11.57 14.34 5.11
C SER A 263 12.39 13.10 4.70
N VAL A 264 12.82 13.00 3.42
CA VAL A 264 13.53 11.85 2.80
C VAL A 264 14.54 12.26 1.71
N GLY A 265 15.48 11.36 1.34
CA GLY A 265 16.56 11.59 0.36
C GLY A 265 16.19 11.45 -1.13
N SER A 266 17.17 11.62 -2.03
CA SER A 266 16.92 11.87 -3.47
C SER A 266 17.84 11.18 -4.50
N THR A 267 18.37 9.99 -4.19
CA THR A 267 19.15 9.16 -5.14
C THR A 267 18.55 7.77 -5.36
N ALA A 268 18.01 7.57 -6.56
CA ALA A 268 17.56 6.31 -7.19
C ALA A 268 16.21 5.66 -6.75
N SER A 269 15.17 5.90 -7.58
CA SER A 269 14.00 5.03 -7.86
C SER A 269 12.94 4.75 -6.78
N ASN A 270 11.68 4.60 -7.23
CA ASN A 270 10.46 4.65 -6.42
C ASN A 270 10.12 3.34 -5.67
N THR A 271 11.00 2.81 -4.80
CA THR A 271 10.77 1.48 -4.17
C THR A 271 10.86 1.40 -2.64
N SER A 272 11.27 2.44 -1.91
CA SER A 272 11.05 2.62 -0.45
C SER A 272 11.55 4.00 0.00
N PHE A 273 11.20 4.46 1.21
CA PHE A 273 11.73 5.74 1.73
C PHE A 273 13.10 5.57 2.39
N LEU A 274 14.14 6.15 1.79
CA LEU A 274 15.51 6.17 2.32
C LEU A 274 15.89 7.59 2.82
N ASP A 275 16.95 7.67 3.63
CA ASP A 275 17.50 8.90 4.21
C ASP A 275 16.48 9.77 4.96
N VAL A 276 15.67 9.12 5.80
CA VAL A 276 14.59 9.76 6.56
C VAL A 276 15.13 10.75 7.60
N LYS A 277 14.60 11.97 7.63
CA LYS A 277 14.91 13.00 8.63
C LYS A 277 13.63 13.49 9.32
N SER A 278 13.63 13.47 10.65
CA SER A 278 12.57 14.02 11.50
C SER A 278 13.13 14.52 12.83
N ASP A 279 12.52 15.56 13.39
CA ASP A 279 12.66 15.97 14.80
C ASP A 279 11.59 15.29 15.70
N LEU A 280 10.68 14.50 15.12
CA LEU A 280 9.62 13.75 15.79
C LEU A 280 9.89 12.24 15.71
N THR A 281 10.13 11.60 16.85
CA THR A 281 10.23 10.13 16.93
C THR A 281 8.94 9.41 16.51
N PHE A 282 7.81 10.12 16.44
CA PHE A 282 6.56 9.60 15.88
C PHE A 282 6.74 8.98 14.50
N TRP A 283 7.70 9.45 13.68
CA TRP A 283 7.92 8.97 12.31
C TRP A 283 9.13 8.02 12.10
N ASP A 284 9.77 7.57 13.18
CA ASP A 284 10.93 6.65 13.11
C ASP A 284 10.60 5.30 12.45
N ALA A 285 11.52 4.78 11.62
CA ALA A 285 11.30 3.58 10.81
C ALA A 285 9.99 3.61 9.98
N PRO A 286 9.85 4.55 9.01
CA PRO A 286 8.64 4.65 8.18
C PRO A 286 8.53 3.55 7.11
N ASN A 287 9.52 2.64 7.04
CA ASN A 287 9.46 1.38 6.30
C ASN A 287 9.23 0.15 7.23
N ASP A 288 8.97 0.33 8.53
CA ASP A 288 8.60 -0.76 9.46
C ASP A 288 7.09 -0.88 9.72
N VAL A 289 6.65 -2.13 9.89
CA VAL A 289 5.26 -2.55 10.07
C VAL A 289 4.67 -2.09 11.39
N ALA A 290 5.34 -2.45 12.48
CA ALA A 290 4.83 -2.24 13.81
C ALA A 290 4.75 -0.73 14.08
N ALA A 291 5.71 0.03 13.54
CA ALA A 291 5.68 1.48 13.53
C ALA A 291 4.41 2.04 12.86
N ASN A 292 4.08 1.67 11.62
CA ASN A 292 2.86 2.20 10.96
C ASN A 292 1.55 1.71 11.59
N ALA A 293 1.47 0.45 12.01
CA ALA A 293 0.31 -0.04 12.76
C ALA A 293 0.12 0.70 14.10
N ALA A 294 1.21 0.97 14.83
CA ALA A 294 1.17 1.75 16.07
C ALA A 294 0.79 3.23 15.83
N ARG A 295 1.23 3.83 14.72
CA ARG A 295 0.79 5.18 14.32
C ARG A 295 -0.73 5.22 14.12
N ALA A 296 -1.31 4.25 13.42
CA ALA A 296 -2.77 4.18 13.21
C ALA A 296 -3.54 4.07 14.54
N GLN A 297 -3.01 3.29 15.50
CA GLN A 297 -3.56 3.25 16.85
C GLN A 297 -3.37 4.58 17.59
N ALA A 298 -2.24 5.28 17.43
CA ALA A 298 -1.99 6.57 18.06
C ALA A 298 -3.04 7.64 17.67
N VAL A 299 -3.62 7.58 16.47
CA VAL A 299 -4.76 8.42 16.05
C VAL A 299 -6.03 8.15 16.86
N VAL A 300 -6.40 6.87 17.04
CA VAL A 300 -7.54 6.43 17.86
C VAL A 300 -7.35 6.83 19.32
N ASP A 301 -6.14 6.59 19.84
CA ASP A 301 -5.70 6.96 21.18
C ASP A 301 -5.78 8.47 21.42
N THR A 302 -5.34 9.27 20.44
CA THR A 302 -5.38 10.73 20.53
C THR A 302 -6.82 11.23 20.50
N TYR A 303 -7.71 10.56 19.76
CA TYR A 303 -9.13 10.89 19.72
C TYR A 303 -9.77 10.72 21.09
N ALA A 304 -9.54 9.57 21.74
CA ALA A 304 -9.99 9.35 23.12
C ALA A 304 -9.40 10.37 24.13
N LYS A 305 -8.18 10.89 23.88
CA LYS A 305 -7.47 11.84 24.77
C LYS A 305 -7.80 13.32 24.50
N LYS A 306 -8.24 13.69 23.29
CA LYS A 306 -8.44 15.08 22.83
C LYS A 306 -9.90 15.41 22.45
N MET A 307 -10.83 14.47 22.65
CA MET A 307 -12.26 14.65 22.37
C MET A 307 -12.82 15.94 22.99
N ALA A 308 -13.34 16.83 22.13
CA ALA A 308 -13.90 18.12 22.54
C ALA A 308 -15.43 18.07 22.70
N THR A 309 -16.03 19.18 23.16
CA THR A 309 -17.48 19.33 23.29
C THR A 309 -18.21 19.01 21.99
N ASN A 310 -19.31 18.26 22.10
CA ASN A 310 -20.14 17.69 21.03
C ASN A 310 -19.53 16.51 20.24
N MET A 311 -18.27 16.13 20.49
CA MET A 311 -17.71 14.89 19.96
C MET A 311 -18.32 13.64 20.63
N LYS A 312 -18.34 12.54 19.89
CA LYS A 312 -18.85 11.23 20.31
C LYS A 312 -17.70 10.21 20.36
N PRO A 313 -17.65 9.30 21.34
CA PRO A 313 -16.63 8.25 21.37
C PRO A 313 -16.75 7.34 20.14
N LEU A 314 -15.63 6.76 19.72
CA LEU A 314 -15.64 5.65 18.77
C LEU A 314 -16.20 4.41 19.50
N PRO A 315 -17.09 3.62 18.89
CA PRO A 315 -17.61 2.39 19.49
C PRO A 315 -16.50 1.34 19.60
N ALA A 316 -16.60 0.37 20.52
CA ALA A 316 -15.66 -0.74 20.47
C ALA A 316 -15.84 -1.54 19.17
N ILE A 317 -14.75 -2.02 18.57
CA ILE A 317 -14.80 -2.78 17.31
C ILE A 317 -15.67 -4.03 17.46
N SER A 318 -15.68 -4.66 18.65
CA SER A 318 -16.56 -5.80 18.96
C SER A 318 -18.05 -5.41 19.02
N GLU A 319 -18.39 -4.27 19.63
CA GLU A 319 -19.77 -3.74 19.65
C GLU A 319 -20.26 -3.39 18.25
N LEU A 320 -19.37 -2.83 17.41
CA LEU A 320 -19.65 -2.50 16.02
C LEU A 320 -19.85 -3.76 15.17
N THR A 321 -18.99 -4.77 15.32
CA THR A 321 -19.17 -6.10 14.69
C THR A 321 -20.47 -6.77 15.15
N ALA A 322 -20.80 -6.72 16.45
CA ALA A 322 -22.01 -7.33 17.00
C ALA A 322 -23.31 -6.60 16.57
N ALA A 323 -23.24 -5.30 16.28
CA ALA A 323 -24.35 -4.53 15.74
C ALA A 323 -24.61 -4.80 14.24
N ASN A 324 -23.70 -5.49 13.55
CA ASN A 324 -23.76 -5.72 12.11
C ASN A 324 -24.31 -7.10 11.72
N PRO A 325 -24.93 -7.22 10.53
CA PRO A 325 -25.36 -8.51 10.01
C PRO A 325 -24.14 -9.40 9.67
N PRO A 326 -24.22 -10.72 9.91
CA PRO A 326 -23.23 -11.67 9.40
C PRO A 326 -23.13 -11.63 7.88
N CYS A 327 -21.90 -11.62 7.36
CA CYS A 327 -21.56 -11.45 5.95
C CYS A 327 -22.30 -12.39 4.97
N TYR A 328 -22.62 -13.62 5.39
CA TYR A 328 -23.37 -14.58 4.57
C TYR A 328 -24.82 -14.14 4.28
N LYS A 329 -25.36 -13.15 4.99
CA LYS A 329 -26.73 -12.62 4.77
C LYS A 329 -26.81 -11.58 3.65
N ASN A 330 -25.66 -11.13 3.15
CA ASN A 330 -25.53 -10.02 2.18
C ASN A 330 -24.62 -10.36 1.00
N SER A 331 -23.65 -11.26 1.17
CA SER A 331 -22.75 -11.73 0.11
C SER A 331 -22.87 -13.22 -0.18
N LYS A 332 -23.08 -13.55 -1.46
CA LYS A 332 -23.11 -14.94 -1.97
C LYS A 332 -21.79 -15.66 -1.74
N LEU A 333 -20.65 -14.98 -1.98
CA LEU A 333 -19.31 -15.52 -1.72
C LEU A 333 -19.15 -15.97 -0.26
N CYS A 334 -19.67 -15.19 0.68
CA CYS A 334 -19.63 -15.51 2.12
C CYS A 334 -20.68 -16.54 2.56
N TYR A 335 -21.72 -16.75 1.76
CA TYR A 335 -22.69 -17.83 1.94
C TYR A 335 -22.17 -19.17 1.38
N ASP A 336 -21.38 -19.14 0.30
CA ASP A 336 -20.78 -20.34 -0.29
C ASP A 336 -19.47 -20.75 0.41
N ALA A 337 -18.75 -19.81 1.02
CA ALA A 337 -17.53 -20.07 1.78
C ALA A 337 -17.78 -21.18 2.83
N PRO A 338 -17.08 -22.33 2.74
CA PRO A 338 -17.26 -23.44 3.70
C PRO A 338 -16.86 -23.06 5.13
N ASN A 339 -16.16 -21.93 5.23
CA ASN A 339 -15.48 -21.38 6.39
C ASN A 339 -16.15 -20.12 6.93
N GLY A 340 -17.14 -19.58 6.20
CA GLY A 340 -17.79 -18.31 6.50
C GLY A 340 -16.96 -17.07 6.16
N CYS A 341 -17.43 -15.91 6.64
CA CYS A 341 -16.77 -14.61 6.50
C CYS A 341 -16.90 -13.80 7.79
N ARG A 342 -15.86 -13.04 8.15
CA ARG A 342 -15.83 -12.15 9.33
C ARG A 342 -16.08 -10.70 8.98
N ARG A 343 -16.28 -9.87 10.00
CA ARG A 343 -15.94 -8.45 10.00
C ARG A 343 -14.88 -8.16 11.04
N SER A 344 -13.95 -7.26 10.72
CA SER A 344 -12.96 -6.75 11.66
C SER A 344 -12.75 -5.25 11.46
N LEU A 345 -12.08 -4.63 12.44
CA LEU A 345 -11.71 -3.20 12.45
C LEU A 345 -12.91 -2.25 12.45
N TYR A 346 -12.65 -0.95 12.51
CA TYR A 346 -13.67 0.08 12.32
C TYR A 346 -14.32 0.00 10.93
N ALA A 347 -13.54 -0.42 9.92
CA ALA A 347 -13.92 -0.54 8.52
C ALA A 347 -15.04 -1.57 8.24
N GLN A 348 -15.15 -2.66 9.02
CA GLN A 348 -16.27 -3.61 8.99
C GLN A 348 -16.53 -4.34 7.65
N VAL A 349 -15.56 -4.40 6.75
CA VAL A 349 -15.66 -5.20 5.51
C VAL A 349 -15.79 -6.68 5.80
N CYS A 350 -16.42 -7.40 4.88
CA CYS A 350 -16.43 -8.86 4.92
C CYS A 350 -15.14 -9.43 4.33
N GLN A 351 -14.54 -10.39 5.03
CA GLN A 351 -13.38 -11.15 4.55
C GLN A 351 -13.73 -12.65 4.53
N VAL A 352 -13.51 -13.31 3.39
CA VAL A 352 -13.54 -14.78 3.27
C VAL A 352 -12.38 -15.35 4.06
N CYS A 353 -12.62 -16.45 4.77
CA CYS A 353 -11.58 -17.06 5.60
C CYS A 353 -11.08 -18.35 4.94
N ASP A 354 -9.78 -18.40 4.67
CA ASP A 354 -9.13 -19.50 3.95
C ASP A 354 -9.15 -20.80 4.77
N SER A 355 -9.01 -20.63 6.10
CA SER A 355 -9.43 -21.61 7.09
C SER A 355 -10.87 -21.34 7.53
N PRO A 356 -11.58 -22.37 8.06
CA PRO A 356 -12.75 -22.18 8.91
C PRO A 356 -12.55 -21.13 9.99
N ALA A 357 -13.64 -20.75 10.67
CA ALA A 357 -13.58 -19.75 11.71
C ALA A 357 -14.76 -19.76 12.68
N ALA A 358 -14.77 -18.76 13.56
CA ALA A 358 -15.93 -18.34 14.31
C ALA A 358 -15.96 -16.81 14.60
N ASP A 359 -14.87 -16.05 14.40
CA ASP A 359 -14.96 -14.62 14.07
C ASP A 359 -15.48 -14.45 12.64
N CYS A 360 -15.08 -15.35 11.74
CA CYS A 360 -15.78 -15.59 10.48
C CYS A 360 -16.97 -16.51 10.71
N VAL A 361 -18.15 -16.03 10.31
CA VAL A 361 -19.43 -16.66 10.61
C VAL A 361 -19.87 -17.45 9.38
N VAL A 362 -19.92 -18.78 9.50
CA VAL A 362 -20.55 -19.66 8.51
C VAL A 362 -22.05 -19.35 8.40
N LYS A 363 -22.66 -19.69 7.26
CA LYS A 363 -24.12 -19.54 7.10
C LYS A 363 -24.89 -20.35 8.12
N ASP A 364 -25.99 -19.77 8.60
CA ASP A 364 -27.06 -20.52 9.24
C ASP A 364 -27.63 -21.53 8.21
N PRO A 365 -27.65 -22.85 8.50
CA PRO A 365 -28.14 -23.85 7.55
C PRO A 365 -29.62 -23.70 7.15
N SER A 366 -30.42 -22.95 7.92
CA SER A 366 -31.81 -22.60 7.59
C SER A 366 -31.93 -21.37 6.70
N TYR A 367 -30.90 -20.52 6.65
CA TYR A 367 -30.86 -19.37 5.77
C TYR A 367 -30.51 -19.80 4.34
N THR A 368 -31.23 -19.28 3.35
CA THR A 368 -30.92 -19.46 1.94
C THR A 368 -30.65 -18.10 1.31
N PHE A 369 -29.44 -17.90 0.77
CA PHE A 369 -29.14 -16.70 -0.01
C PHE A 369 -29.93 -16.73 -1.33
N PRO A 370 -30.74 -15.71 -1.65
CA PRO A 370 -31.58 -15.72 -2.83
C PRO A 370 -30.76 -15.58 -4.11
N LYS A 371 -31.29 -16.13 -5.21
CA LYS A 371 -30.75 -15.86 -6.55
C LYS A 371 -31.00 -14.39 -6.89
N LEU A 372 -29.93 -13.61 -7.01
CA LEU A 372 -29.96 -12.26 -7.55
C LEU A 372 -29.77 -12.32 -9.08
N GLU A 373 -30.32 -11.35 -9.81
CA GLU A 373 -30.25 -11.34 -11.27
C GLU A 373 -29.27 -10.27 -11.77
N LEU A 374 -28.44 -10.65 -12.75
CA LEU A 374 -27.52 -9.73 -13.41
C LEU A 374 -28.30 -8.74 -14.27
N ALA A 375 -27.98 -7.44 -14.14
CA ALA A 375 -28.51 -6.44 -15.05
C ALA A 375 -27.93 -6.64 -16.46
N THR A 376 -28.71 -6.30 -17.49
CA THR A 376 -28.32 -6.48 -18.89
C THR A 376 -28.26 -5.14 -19.64
N ALA A 377 -27.42 -5.09 -20.67
CA ALA A 377 -27.30 -3.95 -21.57
C ALA A 377 -28.55 -3.81 -22.48
N PRO A 378 -29.03 -2.59 -22.76
CA PRO A 378 -30.09 -2.37 -23.76
C PRO A 378 -29.66 -2.82 -25.16
N PRO A 379 -30.55 -3.44 -25.96
CA PRO A 379 -30.22 -3.93 -27.30
C PRO A 379 -29.96 -2.78 -28.28
N THR A 380 -28.90 -2.89 -29.08
CA THR A 380 -28.47 -1.88 -30.05
C THR A 380 -29.38 -1.85 -31.29
N THR A 381 -30.11 -0.75 -31.47
CA THR A 381 -30.75 -0.40 -32.75
C THR A 381 -29.83 0.48 -33.60
N ALA A 382 -29.92 0.33 -34.92
CA ALA A 382 -29.09 1.09 -35.86
C ALA A 382 -29.41 2.60 -35.84
N PRO A 383 -28.43 3.48 -36.12
CA PRO A 383 -28.65 4.92 -36.15
C PRO A 383 -29.65 5.30 -37.26
N PRO A 384 -30.63 6.19 -37.01
CA PRO A 384 -31.46 6.76 -38.06
C PRO A 384 -30.59 7.51 -39.08
N THR A 385 -30.81 7.23 -40.36
CA THR A 385 -30.11 7.89 -41.45
C THR A 385 -30.48 9.37 -41.53
N LEU A 386 -29.46 10.24 -41.52
CA LEU A 386 -29.64 11.64 -41.92
C LEU A 386 -29.90 11.71 -43.42
N ALA A 387 -31.04 12.28 -43.81
CA ALA A 387 -31.33 12.74 -45.17
C ALA A 387 -31.47 14.28 -45.17
N PRO A 388 -30.93 15.01 -46.16
CA PRO A 388 -30.77 16.46 -46.08
C PRO A 388 -31.90 17.26 -46.74
N GLY A 389 -32.22 18.45 -46.19
CA GLY A 389 -33.07 19.44 -46.86
C GLY A 389 -33.67 20.51 -45.94
N ALA A 390 -33.29 21.78 -46.14
CA ALA A 390 -33.97 22.98 -45.65
C ALA A 390 -35.01 23.47 -46.71
N PRO A 391 -35.85 24.51 -46.50
CA PRO A 391 -35.90 25.51 -45.42
C PRO A 391 -37.29 25.69 -44.75
N GLY A 392 -37.42 26.66 -43.83
CA GLY A 392 -38.63 26.91 -43.03
C GLY A 392 -39.53 28.06 -43.48
N ALA A 393 -40.65 28.23 -42.77
CA ALA A 393 -41.62 29.34 -42.91
C ALA A 393 -42.34 29.64 -41.59
N SER A 394 -43.00 30.81 -41.49
CA SER A 394 -43.79 31.26 -40.33
C SER A 394 -45.29 31.00 -40.50
N GLY A 395 -46.04 30.80 -39.40
CA GLY A 395 -47.51 30.69 -39.45
C GLY A 395 -48.19 30.45 -38.09
N ASN A 396 -49.19 31.28 -37.75
CA ASN A 396 -50.02 31.16 -36.54
C ASN A 396 -51.34 30.40 -36.84
N ASN A 397 -51.86 29.56 -35.92
CA ASN A 397 -52.93 29.93 -34.97
C ASN A 397 -53.62 28.75 -34.22
N LYS A 398 -53.77 28.94 -32.90
CA LYS A 398 -54.94 28.68 -32.02
C LYS A 398 -55.83 27.41 -32.15
N SER A 399 -55.90 26.70 -31.02
CA SER A 399 -57.11 26.32 -30.24
C SER A 399 -57.57 24.86 -30.24
N GLY A 400 -57.59 24.24 -29.05
CA GLY A 400 -58.19 22.92 -28.79
C GLY A 400 -57.93 22.41 -27.35
N LYS A 401 -58.92 22.58 -26.46
CA LYS A 401 -58.96 21.99 -25.09
C LYS A 401 -59.29 20.48 -25.15
N THR A 402 -59.04 19.60 -24.17
CA THR A 402 -58.16 19.54 -22.96
C THR A 402 -58.23 18.09 -22.43
N SER A 403 -57.10 17.49 -22.03
CA SER A 403 -57.08 16.33 -21.12
C SER A 403 -55.72 16.24 -20.43
N SER A 404 -55.72 16.03 -19.12
CA SER A 404 -54.52 16.16 -18.28
C SER A 404 -53.61 14.92 -18.33
N ALA A 405 -52.31 15.12 -18.54
CA ALA A 405 -51.26 14.16 -18.25
C ALA A 405 -50.08 14.91 -17.59
N SER A 406 -49.60 14.41 -16.46
CA SER A 406 -48.67 15.15 -15.59
C SER A 406 -47.24 15.13 -16.12
N THR A 407 -46.64 16.31 -16.29
CA THR A 407 -45.20 16.45 -16.53
C THR A 407 -44.38 16.06 -15.29
N LEU A 408 -43.43 15.15 -15.45
CA LEU A 408 -42.32 14.95 -14.53
C LEU A 408 -41.01 15.15 -15.29
N ALA A 409 -40.17 16.06 -14.81
CA ALA A 409 -38.93 16.44 -15.46
C ALA A 409 -37.78 15.50 -15.09
N ILE A 410 -36.80 15.43 -15.98
CA ILE A 410 -35.56 14.64 -15.90
C ILE A 410 -34.42 15.61 -16.24
N ALA A 411 -33.29 15.56 -15.54
CA ALA A 411 -32.29 16.62 -15.55
C ALA A 411 -30.81 16.21 -15.23
N ASP A 412 -29.86 16.47 -16.16
CA ASP A 412 -28.35 16.66 -16.27
C ASP A 412 -27.24 16.10 -15.31
N ALA A 413 -25.99 16.57 -15.53
CA ALA A 413 -24.66 16.10 -15.07
C ALA A 413 -23.63 17.28 -14.80
N TRP A 414 -22.59 17.11 -13.95
CA TRP A 414 -21.44 18.03 -13.60
C TRP A 414 -20.24 17.95 -14.63
N ASN A 415 -19.45 18.96 -15.07
CA ASN A 415 -18.25 18.75 -15.98
C ASN A 415 -17.02 19.65 -15.53
N MET A 416 -15.77 19.19 -15.26
CA MET A 416 -14.94 19.67 -14.07
C MET A 416 -14.88 21.18 -13.99
N ALA A 417 -15.10 21.78 -12.81
CA ALA A 417 -15.21 23.22 -12.71
C ALA A 417 -13.81 23.80 -13.04
N PRO A 418 -13.59 24.38 -14.23
CA PRO A 418 -12.24 24.34 -14.78
C PRO A 418 -11.31 25.25 -13.97
N VAL A 419 -10.26 24.68 -13.38
CA VAL A 419 -9.30 25.39 -12.52
C VAL A 419 -8.21 25.96 -13.40
N ARG A 420 -8.08 27.29 -13.40
CA ARG A 420 -6.94 27.98 -13.97
C ARG A 420 -5.80 28.03 -12.96
N SER A 421 -4.64 27.55 -13.38
CA SER A 421 -3.41 27.55 -12.59
C SER A 421 -2.27 28.07 -13.46
N ILE A 422 -1.43 28.93 -12.91
CA ILE A 422 -0.23 29.41 -13.58
C ILE A 422 0.92 28.47 -13.24
N GLN A 423 1.31 27.68 -14.23
CA GLN A 423 2.37 26.68 -14.16
C GLN A 423 3.55 27.09 -15.03
N ALA A 424 4.68 26.40 -14.87
CA ALA A 424 5.91 26.69 -15.60
C ALA A 424 6.53 25.41 -16.17
N ARG A 425 7.26 25.52 -17.28
CA ARG A 425 8.15 24.44 -17.76
C ARG A 425 9.47 25.02 -18.22
N VAL A 426 10.53 24.33 -17.85
CA VAL A 426 11.90 24.62 -18.24
C VAL A 426 12.14 23.98 -19.61
N GLN A 427 12.55 24.77 -20.61
CA GLN A 427 12.59 24.35 -22.03
C GLN A 427 13.85 24.79 -22.76
N GLY A 428 14.26 24.01 -23.76
CA GLY A 428 15.36 24.32 -24.69
C GLY A 428 14.90 24.95 -26.02
N ASP A 429 13.62 24.82 -26.37
CA ASP A 429 12.95 25.54 -27.44
C ASP A 429 12.24 26.82 -26.92
N THR A 430 11.63 27.58 -27.82
CA THR A 430 10.93 28.84 -27.51
C THR A 430 9.53 28.81 -28.15
N PRO A 431 8.46 29.17 -27.43
CA PRO A 431 7.11 29.21 -28.00
C PRO A 431 6.99 30.11 -29.23
N VAL A 432 6.19 29.67 -30.21
CA VAL A 432 5.95 30.36 -31.48
C VAL A 432 4.54 30.96 -31.49
N TRP A 433 4.39 32.22 -31.88
CA TRP A 433 3.10 32.89 -31.97
C TRP A 433 2.35 32.50 -33.25
N ASP A 434 1.12 32.01 -33.14
CA ASP A 434 0.22 31.79 -34.26
C ASP A 434 -0.71 32.99 -34.46
N GLU A 435 -0.49 33.75 -35.53
CA GLU A 435 -1.25 34.97 -35.83
C GLU A 435 -2.71 34.71 -36.26
N THR A 436 -3.09 33.49 -36.61
CA THR A 436 -4.47 33.17 -37.02
C THR A 436 -5.35 32.90 -35.80
N ASN A 437 -4.82 32.11 -34.86
CA ASN A 437 -5.52 31.65 -33.67
C ASN A 437 -5.22 32.51 -32.43
N LYS A 438 -4.29 33.46 -32.53
CA LYS A 438 -3.85 34.38 -31.47
C LYS A 438 -3.40 33.64 -30.21
N ALA A 439 -2.57 32.62 -30.40
CA ALA A 439 -2.05 31.77 -29.33
C ALA A 439 -0.58 31.38 -29.56
N TYR A 440 0.17 31.21 -28.47
CA TYR A 440 1.51 30.63 -28.50
C TYR A 440 1.45 29.09 -28.53
N VAL A 441 2.16 28.48 -29.47
CA VAL A 441 2.21 27.03 -29.75
C VAL A 441 3.65 26.52 -29.92
N SER A 442 3.84 25.23 -30.15
CA SER A 442 5.17 24.65 -30.38
C SER A 442 5.76 25.04 -31.75
N GLY A 443 7.10 25.04 -31.83
CA GLY A 443 7.80 25.04 -33.11
C GLY A 443 7.69 23.71 -33.88
N TYR A 444 7.27 22.62 -33.22
CA TYR A 444 7.16 21.27 -33.79
C TYR A 444 5.72 20.95 -34.17
N GLY A 445 5.49 20.47 -35.39
CA GLY A 445 4.16 20.15 -35.94
C GLY A 445 3.91 20.81 -37.30
N ALA A 446 3.06 20.21 -38.14
CA ALA A 446 2.79 20.72 -39.49
C ALA A 446 1.64 21.73 -39.49
N THR A 447 0.49 21.33 -38.95
CA THR A 447 -0.72 22.16 -38.81
C THR A 447 -0.73 22.91 -37.48
N PHE A 448 -1.66 23.86 -37.31
CA PHE A 448 -1.90 24.50 -36.02
C PHE A 448 -2.28 23.47 -34.93
N THR A 449 -3.14 22.51 -35.24
CA THR A 449 -3.53 21.44 -34.31
C THR A 449 -2.31 20.62 -33.87
N ASP A 450 -1.42 20.24 -34.79
CA ASP A 450 -0.20 19.50 -34.44
C ASP A 450 0.72 20.31 -33.51
N LYS A 451 0.92 21.61 -33.82
CA LYS A 451 1.77 22.52 -33.04
C LYS A 451 1.21 22.83 -31.66
N TYR A 452 -0.11 22.89 -31.54
CA TYR A 452 -0.79 23.01 -30.27
C TYR A 452 -0.73 21.67 -29.49
N THR A 453 -0.87 20.52 -30.17
CA THR A 453 -0.72 19.20 -29.55
C THR A 453 0.68 18.96 -28.99
N ALA A 454 1.72 19.27 -29.76
CA ALA A 454 3.11 19.00 -29.42
C ALA A 454 3.61 19.68 -28.13
N VAL A 455 2.96 20.77 -27.69
CA VAL A 455 3.36 21.47 -26.44
C VAL A 455 3.15 20.57 -25.21
N LEU A 456 2.03 19.82 -25.18
CA LEU A 456 1.63 18.93 -24.08
C LEU A 456 1.30 17.51 -24.59
N ASP A 457 2.13 16.95 -25.46
CA ASP A 457 1.96 15.57 -25.95
C ASP A 457 2.65 14.55 -25.03
N SER A 458 2.09 14.26 -23.85
CA SER A 458 2.74 13.42 -22.81
C SER A 458 4.06 14.03 -22.31
N VAL A 459 3.96 15.07 -21.48
CA VAL A 459 5.11 15.81 -20.92
C VAL A 459 4.92 16.18 -19.46
N ASN A 460 6.00 16.55 -18.77
CA ASN A 460 5.94 17.13 -17.43
C ASN A 460 5.95 18.67 -17.44
N LEU A 461 5.18 19.29 -16.54
CA LEU A 461 5.30 20.71 -16.14
C LEU A 461 5.73 20.77 -14.67
N ALA A 462 5.94 21.97 -14.14
CA ALA A 462 6.16 22.24 -12.73
C ALA A 462 5.41 23.51 -12.27
N SER A 463 5.41 23.79 -10.97
CA SER A 463 5.07 25.14 -10.48
C SER A 463 6.20 26.13 -10.82
N VAL A 464 5.99 27.43 -10.58
CA VAL A 464 7.01 28.47 -10.84
C VAL A 464 8.27 28.22 -10.00
N GLU A 465 8.08 27.74 -8.78
CA GLU A 465 9.10 27.33 -7.83
C GLU A 465 9.77 26.02 -8.28
N GLY A 466 8.95 25.06 -8.74
CA GLY A 466 9.42 23.76 -9.23
C GLY A 466 10.25 23.83 -10.52
N ALA A 467 10.01 24.84 -11.35
CA ALA A 467 10.86 25.13 -12.50
C ALA A 467 12.30 25.48 -12.05
N LEU A 468 12.45 26.36 -11.06
CA LEU A 468 13.77 26.65 -10.50
C LEU A 468 14.37 25.46 -9.74
N LYS A 469 13.54 24.65 -9.08
CA LYS A 469 14.00 23.40 -8.46
C LYS A 469 14.70 22.51 -9.49
N TYR A 470 14.02 22.20 -10.60
CA TYR A 470 14.55 21.35 -11.66
C TYR A 470 15.82 21.94 -12.28
N VAL A 471 15.90 23.27 -12.42
CA VAL A 471 17.13 23.94 -12.85
C VAL A 471 18.27 23.63 -11.87
N GLN A 472 18.07 23.83 -10.55
CA GLN A 472 19.11 23.66 -9.54
C GLN A 472 19.49 22.20 -9.22
N SER A 473 18.53 21.29 -9.09
CA SER A 473 18.79 19.89 -8.71
C SER A 473 19.35 19.06 -9.86
N GLU A 474 19.02 19.40 -11.12
CA GLU A 474 19.34 18.56 -12.28
C GLU A 474 20.00 19.28 -13.46
N CYS A 475 19.68 20.55 -13.74
CA CYS A 475 20.10 21.15 -15.02
C CYS A 475 21.51 21.76 -15.02
N ILE A 476 22.00 22.19 -13.86
CA ILE A 476 23.19 23.05 -13.75
C ILE A 476 24.36 22.44 -12.96
N ASN A 477 24.19 21.30 -12.27
CA ASN A 477 25.30 20.70 -11.52
C ASN A 477 26.28 19.92 -12.43
N ALA A 478 27.49 19.70 -11.92
CA ALA A 478 28.72 19.71 -12.70
C ALA A 478 29.20 18.46 -13.48
N PRO A 479 28.62 17.23 -13.44
CA PRO A 479 29.19 16.09 -14.17
C PRO A 479 29.38 16.32 -15.68
N ASP A 480 28.42 16.96 -16.34
CA ASP A 480 28.35 17.05 -17.81
C ASP A 480 28.84 18.40 -18.39
N LEU A 481 29.44 19.28 -17.57
CA LEU A 481 29.78 20.67 -17.97
C LEU A 481 30.82 20.80 -19.10
N GLN A 482 31.42 19.71 -19.57
CA GLN A 482 32.45 19.74 -20.64
C GLN A 482 31.93 20.24 -22.00
N LEU A 483 30.61 20.38 -22.20
CA LEU A 483 29.99 20.83 -23.45
C LEU A 483 29.42 22.27 -23.42
N CYS A 484 29.55 23.00 -22.30
CA CYS A 484 28.97 24.35 -22.10
C CYS A 484 27.50 24.50 -22.55
N GLN A 485 26.70 23.50 -22.20
CA GLN A 485 25.24 23.49 -22.30
C GLN A 485 24.69 22.93 -20.99
N ARG A 486 23.62 23.54 -20.44
CA ARG A 486 22.85 22.96 -19.34
C ARG A 486 22.25 21.60 -19.76
N LYS A 487 21.99 20.70 -18.82
CA LYS A 487 21.29 19.41 -19.09
C LYS A 487 20.01 19.67 -19.90
N ASN A 488 19.70 18.80 -20.86
CA ASN A 488 18.55 18.95 -21.76
C ASN A 488 18.49 20.29 -22.55
N LYS A 489 19.61 21.02 -22.65
CA LYS A 489 19.77 22.31 -23.37
C LYS A 489 18.81 23.42 -22.91
N VAL A 490 18.45 23.42 -21.62
CA VAL A 490 17.46 24.35 -21.09
C VAL A 490 17.92 25.81 -21.12
N LYS A 491 17.01 26.70 -21.53
CA LYS A 491 17.25 28.14 -21.69
C LYS A 491 16.08 29.04 -21.25
N ASN A 492 14.84 28.56 -21.28
CA ASN A 492 13.63 29.32 -20.98
C ASN A 492 12.89 28.75 -19.76
N ILE A 493 12.27 29.62 -18.96
CA ILE A 493 11.11 29.27 -18.13
C ILE A 493 9.87 29.79 -18.85
N VAL A 494 9.04 28.89 -19.37
CA VAL A 494 7.80 29.20 -20.10
C VAL A 494 6.61 29.12 -19.14
N PHE A 495 5.76 30.14 -19.12
CA PHE A 495 4.58 30.23 -18.26
C PHE A 495 3.31 29.82 -19.00
N TYR A 496 2.48 29.06 -18.30
CA TYR A 496 1.25 28.46 -18.79
C TYR A 496 0.08 28.86 -17.91
N ASP A 497 -0.95 29.46 -18.49
CA ASP A 497 -2.31 29.37 -17.95
C ASP A 497 -2.86 28.00 -18.33
N ILE A 498 -2.68 27.04 -17.42
CA ILE A 498 -3.32 25.72 -17.55
C ILE A 498 -4.72 25.83 -16.97
N THR A 499 -5.71 25.60 -17.81
CA THR A 499 -7.01 25.16 -17.30
C THR A 499 -6.99 23.65 -17.18
N ILE A 500 -7.14 23.11 -15.97
CA ILE A 500 -7.45 21.68 -15.79
C ILE A 500 -8.94 21.53 -15.50
N ALA A 501 -9.51 20.51 -16.12
CA ALA A 501 -10.69 19.85 -15.63
C ALA A 501 -10.37 18.36 -15.75
N GLN A 502 -9.64 17.87 -14.73
CA GLN A 502 -9.09 16.54 -14.66
C GLN A 502 -10.09 15.48 -15.11
N PRO A 503 -9.60 14.33 -15.61
CA PRO A 503 -10.50 13.24 -15.82
C PRO A 503 -11.00 12.88 -14.45
N ASN A 504 -12.30 12.71 -14.41
CA ASN A 504 -12.97 12.29 -13.24
C ASN A 504 -12.31 10.97 -12.72
N ALA A 505 -11.61 10.19 -13.57
CA ALA A 505 -10.79 9.00 -13.27
C ALA A 505 -9.69 9.17 -12.25
N SER A 506 -8.77 10.07 -12.59
CA SER A 506 -7.55 10.15 -11.83
C SER A 506 -7.86 10.77 -10.53
N LEU A 507 -8.41 11.99 -10.59
CA LEU A 507 -8.97 12.79 -9.53
C LEU A 507 -9.12 11.89 -8.31
N ALA A 508 -10.19 11.12 -8.42
CA ALA A 508 -10.73 10.09 -7.58
C ALA A 508 -9.83 8.99 -7.11
N GLN A 509 -9.08 8.38 -8.04
CA GLN A 509 -8.08 7.38 -7.69
C GLN A 509 -7.12 7.99 -6.64
N PHE A 510 -7.11 9.33 -6.49
CA PHE A 510 -6.02 10.10 -5.93
C PHE A 510 -6.32 11.31 -4.98
N MET A 511 -7.53 11.82 -4.66
CA MET A 511 -7.63 12.83 -3.55
C MET A 511 -7.23 12.25 -2.25
N ASP A 512 -7.67 11.02 -2.01
CA ASP A 512 -7.30 10.21 -0.85
C ASP A 512 -5.97 9.48 -1.12
N ASN A 513 -5.13 10.08 -1.96
CA ASN A 513 -3.73 9.76 -2.15
C ASN A 513 -2.94 11.09 -2.10
N THR A 514 -2.74 11.68 -0.92
CA THR A 514 -2.22 13.04 -0.75
C THR A 514 -0.82 13.36 -1.28
N ALA A 515 0.03 12.42 -1.72
CA ALA A 515 1.21 12.76 -2.50
C ALA A 515 0.76 13.35 -3.83
N VAL A 516 -0.45 13.03 -4.26
CA VAL A 516 -1.17 13.74 -5.30
C VAL A 516 -1.76 15.04 -4.78
N TYR A 517 -1.51 16.13 -5.50
CA TYR A 517 -2.03 17.45 -5.14
C TYR A 517 -3.56 17.45 -5.24
N PRO A 518 -4.24 18.31 -4.47
CA PRO A 518 -5.68 18.38 -4.53
C PRO A 518 -6.03 18.83 -5.95
N GLU A 519 -6.97 18.14 -6.60
CA GLU A 519 -7.32 18.36 -8.01
C GLU A 519 -6.31 17.73 -9.02
N TYR A 520 -5.54 16.69 -8.66
CA TYR A 520 -4.53 16.03 -9.54
C TYR A 520 -4.55 14.49 -9.53
N GLY A 521 -3.64 13.83 -10.29
CA GLY A 521 -3.24 12.41 -10.17
C GLY A 521 -1.76 12.21 -9.75
N PRO A 522 -1.22 10.97 -9.67
CA PRO A 522 0.20 10.73 -9.51
C PRO A 522 0.94 11.43 -10.61
N PHE A 523 2.03 12.08 -10.23
CA PHE A 523 3.03 12.44 -11.21
C PHE A 523 3.60 11.16 -11.82
N LEU A 524 3.43 11.00 -13.13
CA LEU A 524 4.22 10.07 -13.91
C LEU A 524 5.37 10.82 -14.57
N ALA A 525 6.60 10.31 -14.43
CA ALA A 525 7.70 10.73 -15.27
C ALA A 525 7.34 10.45 -16.73
N MET A 526 7.53 11.43 -17.62
CA MET A 526 7.15 11.36 -19.04
C MET A 526 8.34 11.60 -19.97
N ASP A 527 9.19 10.60 -20.09
CA ASP A 527 10.35 10.64 -20.98
C ASP A 527 9.98 10.34 -22.44
N GLY A 528 10.41 11.22 -23.36
CA GLY A 528 10.30 11.01 -24.80
C GLY A 528 8.87 10.93 -25.35
N GLY A 529 7.87 11.40 -24.61
CA GLY A 529 6.44 11.34 -24.99
C GLY A 529 5.70 10.11 -24.49
N ALA A 530 6.31 9.27 -23.66
CA ALA A 530 5.65 8.16 -22.98
C ALA A 530 5.88 8.25 -21.46
N CYS A 531 5.09 7.54 -20.65
CA CYS A 531 5.47 7.36 -19.25
C CYS A 531 6.68 6.41 -19.12
N THR A 532 7.59 6.75 -18.20
CA THR A 532 8.90 6.09 -18.07
C THR A 532 8.78 4.67 -17.51
N ALA A 533 9.34 3.68 -18.22
CA ALA A 533 9.31 2.27 -17.82
C ALA A 533 10.32 1.93 -16.71
N SER A 534 10.01 0.91 -15.91
CA SER A 534 10.95 0.24 -15.01
C SER A 534 11.34 -1.12 -15.59
N GLY A 535 12.59 -1.25 -16.02
CA GLY A 535 13.03 -2.41 -16.82
C GLY A 535 12.26 -2.50 -18.13
N THR A 536 11.57 -3.62 -18.36
CA THR A 536 10.70 -3.83 -19.53
C THR A 536 9.22 -3.49 -19.29
N SER A 537 8.85 -3.03 -18.09
CA SER A 537 7.45 -2.84 -17.69
C SER A 537 7.11 -1.35 -17.51
N LEU A 538 5.98 -0.92 -18.09
CA LEU A 538 5.42 0.39 -17.80
C LEU A 538 4.82 0.43 -16.37
N PRO A 539 4.80 1.60 -15.71
CA PRO A 539 4.11 1.77 -14.43
C PRO A 539 2.64 1.36 -14.51
N THR A 540 2.07 0.88 -13.41
CA THR A 540 0.64 0.50 -13.36
C THR A 540 -0.23 1.69 -13.74
N GLU A 541 0.09 2.87 -13.22
CA GLU A 541 -0.57 4.16 -13.47
C GLU A 541 -0.46 4.61 -14.95
N CYS A 542 0.58 4.14 -15.65
CA CYS A 542 0.79 4.41 -17.06
C CYS A 542 -0.15 3.53 -17.91
N LEU A 543 -0.18 2.23 -17.61
CA LEU A 543 -1.10 1.28 -18.25
C LEU A 543 -2.57 1.64 -17.97
N GLN A 544 -2.84 2.13 -16.75
CA GLN A 544 -4.15 2.67 -16.34
C GLN A 544 -4.59 3.86 -17.20
N TYR A 545 -3.69 4.63 -17.84
CA TYR A 545 -4.10 5.68 -18.78
C TYR A 545 -4.93 5.19 -20.00
N ASN A 546 -5.06 3.87 -20.22
CA ASN A 546 -5.88 3.27 -21.29
C ASN A 546 -6.39 1.85 -20.94
N GLY A 547 -6.49 1.49 -19.65
CA GLY A 547 -6.96 0.17 -19.20
C GLY A 547 -6.15 -1.05 -19.70
N LEU A 548 -4.84 -0.90 -19.89
CA LEU A 548 -4.04 -1.91 -20.60
C LEU A 548 -3.50 -3.04 -19.72
N ASN A 549 -3.20 -4.19 -20.32
CA ASN A 549 -2.59 -5.36 -19.67
C ASN A 549 -3.32 -5.86 -18.41
N GLY A 550 -4.64 -5.66 -18.31
CA GLY A 550 -5.38 -5.98 -17.09
C GLY A 550 -5.19 -4.94 -15.97
N THR A 551 -4.94 -3.68 -16.33
CA THR A 551 -5.08 -2.53 -15.43
C THR A 551 -6.39 -1.78 -15.73
N VAL A 552 -6.89 -1.04 -14.75
CA VAL A 552 -8.20 -0.38 -14.83
C VAL A 552 -8.10 0.90 -15.68
N ASP A 553 -9.11 1.22 -16.49
CA ASP A 553 -9.03 2.43 -17.32
C ASP A 553 -9.28 3.69 -16.49
N LEU A 554 -8.22 4.44 -16.23
CA LEU A 554 -8.22 5.78 -15.64
C LEU A 554 -7.91 6.87 -16.67
N GLY A 555 -7.63 6.51 -17.92
CA GLY A 555 -7.45 7.44 -19.03
C GLY A 555 -6.39 8.54 -18.82
N PRO A 556 -6.18 9.43 -19.81
CA PRO A 556 -5.15 10.45 -19.74
C PRO A 556 -5.40 11.54 -18.68
N PHE A 557 -4.76 11.44 -17.51
CA PHE A 557 -4.86 12.43 -16.43
C PHE A 557 -3.65 13.31 -16.09
N VAL A 558 -3.92 14.54 -15.65
CA VAL A 558 -2.85 15.44 -15.19
C VAL A 558 -2.39 15.08 -13.78
N GLY A 559 -1.20 14.49 -13.70
CA GLY A 559 -0.51 14.22 -12.46
C GLY A 559 -0.02 15.50 -11.76
N GLY A 560 0.23 15.44 -10.45
CA GLY A 560 0.68 16.57 -9.63
C GLY A 560 1.24 16.11 -8.28
N VAL A 561 2.55 16.21 -8.06
CA VAL A 561 3.27 15.74 -6.84
C VAL A 561 4.09 16.86 -6.20
N PRO A 562 4.21 16.93 -4.86
CA PRO A 562 5.13 17.85 -4.19
C PRO A 562 6.52 17.26 -4.28
N VAL A 563 7.43 18.00 -4.88
CA VAL A 563 8.86 17.66 -4.84
C VAL A 563 9.56 18.72 -4.03
N THR A 564 9.08 19.00 -2.82
CA THR A 564 9.69 19.98 -1.92
C THR A 564 10.92 19.40 -1.19
N THR A 565 11.13 18.07 -1.20
CA THR A 565 12.10 17.33 -0.36
C THR A 565 13.55 17.44 -0.73
N ASP A 566 13.83 17.43 -2.03
CA ASP A 566 15.20 17.27 -2.54
C ASP A 566 16.14 18.32 -1.93
N ALA A 567 17.08 17.88 -1.10
CA ALA A 567 18.02 18.74 -0.39
C ALA A 567 19.05 19.39 -1.33
N ARG A 568 19.11 18.98 -2.60
CA ARG A 568 19.80 19.69 -3.69
C ARG A 568 19.11 21.01 -4.04
N ALA A 569 17.83 21.14 -3.74
CA ALA A 569 17.00 22.25 -4.17
C ALA A 569 15.78 22.40 -3.27
N LEU A 570 15.96 22.92 -2.06
CA LEU A 570 14.89 23.18 -1.08
C LEU A 570 14.00 24.37 -1.52
N TYR A 571 13.24 24.19 -2.62
CA TYR A 571 12.35 25.18 -3.17
C TYR A 571 10.95 25.06 -2.57
N PRO A 572 10.48 26.13 -1.90
CA PRO A 572 9.12 26.19 -1.40
C PRO A 572 8.09 25.87 -2.47
N ASN A 573 7.01 25.19 -2.07
CA ASN A 573 5.83 25.02 -2.90
C ASN A 573 6.08 24.37 -4.29
N THR A 574 7.18 23.65 -4.44
CA THR A 574 7.49 22.94 -5.68
C THR A 574 6.45 21.86 -5.96
N ILE A 575 5.73 22.05 -7.07
CA ILE A 575 4.87 21.03 -7.66
C ILE A 575 5.50 20.55 -8.96
N TRP A 576 5.41 19.26 -9.24
CA TRP A 576 5.70 18.65 -10.53
C TRP A 576 4.44 18.00 -11.08
N TYR A 577 4.17 18.16 -12.37
CA TYR A 577 2.94 17.73 -13.02
C TYR A 577 3.21 16.82 -14.23
N SER A 578 2.26 16.00 -14.64
CA SER A 578 2.40 15.10 -15.80
C SER A 578 1.18 15.12 -16.70
N TYR A 579 1.32 15.50 -17.96
CA TYR A 579 0.24 15.81 -18.91
C TYR A 579 0.14 14.77 -20.04
N PRO A 580 -0.56 13.65 -19.83
CA PRO A 580 -0.65 12.56 -20.79
C PRO A 580 -1.54 12.93 -21.98
N ASN A 581 -1.09 12.54 -23.15
CA ASN A 581 -1.80 12.76 -24.39
C ASN A 581 -1.75 11.48 -25.24
N SER A 582 -2.60 11.43 -26.26
CA SER A 582 -2.95 10.25 -27.06
C SER A 582 -1.77 9.32 -27.35
N CYS A 583 -1.98 8.01 -27.23
CA CYS A 583 -0.94 6.97 -27.34
C CYS A 583 0.21 7.14 -26.32
N VAL A 584 -0.09 7.55 -25.07
CA VAL A 584 0.88 7.82 -23.97
C VAL A 584 1.80 6.64 -23.58
N GLN A 585 1.56 5.45 -24.11
CA GLN A 585 2.41 4.27 -23.87
C GLN A 585 3.57 4.16 -24.86
N GLN A 586 3.65 5.09 -25.81
CA GLN A 586 4.61 5.09 -26.93
C GLN A 586 5.30 6.45 -27.02
N THR A 587 6.62 6.44 -27.20
CA THR A 587 7.39 7.67 -27.42
C THR A 587 6.94 8.37 -28.70
N TRP A 588 7.16 9.69 -28.83
CA TRP A 588 6.61 10.52 -29.92
C TRP A 588 6.76 9.91 -31.32
N ALA A 589 7.92 9.31 -31.61
CA ALA A 589 8.23 8.67 -32.90
C ALA A 589 7.36 7.44 -33.24
N LYS A 590 6.60 6.90 -32.27
CA LYS A 590 5.73 5.72 -32.39
C LYS A 590 4.23 6.04 -32.24
N LYS A 591 3.86 7.29 -31.93
CA LYS A 591 2.46 7.71 -31.74
C LYS A 591 1.70 7.91 -33.07
N THR A 592 1.40 6.81 -33.75
CA THR A 592 0.68 6.80 -35.05
C THR A 592 -0.78 7.29 -34.91
N PRO A 593 -1.42 7.80 -35.98
CA PRO A 593 -2.83 8.22 -35.93
C PRO A 593 -3.79 7.14 -35.43
N ALA A 594 -3.58 5.88 -35.85
CA ALA A 594 -4.38 4.76 -35.38
C ALA A 594 -4.20 4.49 -33.87
N CYS A 595 -2.97 4.62 -33.35
CA CYS A 595 -2.73 4.51 -31.91
C CYS A 595 -3.36 5.69 -31.14
N ARG A 596 -3.35 6.91 -31.70
CA ARG A 596 -3.95 8.09 -31.08
C ARG A 596 -5.48 8.09 -31.08
N GLU A 597 -6.10 7.44 -32.06
CA GLU A 597 -7.56 7.25 -32.11
C GLU A 597 -8.01 6.09 -31.20
N ALA A 598 -7.22 5.01 -31.08
CA ALA A 598 -7.49 3.91 -30.17
C ALA A 598 -7.25 4.27 -28.69
N PHE A 599 -6.26 5.12 -28.42
CA PHE A 599 -5.80 5.51 -27.08
C PHE A 599 -5.75 7.04 -27.00
N LYS A 600 -6.87 7.65 -26.57
CA LYS A 600 -7.08 9.11 -26.64
C LYS A 600 -6.32 9.86 -25.54
N GLY A 601 -6.32 11.18 -25.63
CA GLY A 601 -5.40 12.07 -24.90
C GLY A 601 -6.11 13.19 -24.17
N GLY A 602 -5.55 13.65 -23.06
CA GLY A 602 -6.21 14.62 -22.19
C GLY A 602 -6.18 16.06 -22.70
N LEU A 603 -5.44 16.35 -23.78
CA LEU A 603 -5.38 17.71 -24.32
C LEU A 603 -6.64 18.07 -25.10
N CYS A 604 -7.34 19.12 -24.65
CA CYS A 604 -8.49 19.67 -25.33
C CYS A 604 -8.17 20.21 -26.72
N PRO A 605 -9.03 19.99 -27.73
CA PRO A 605 -9.01 20.79 -28.96
C PRO A 605 -8.99 22.29 -28.64
N PHE A 606 -8.22 23.07 -29.39
CA PHE A 606 -8.03 24.50 -29.13
C PHE A 606 -9.36 25.25 -28.96
N GLY A 607 -9.41 26.16 -27.98
CA GLY A 607 -10.62 26.90 -27.59
C GLY A 607 -11.66 26.09 -26.79
N THR A 608 -11.55 24.75 -26.76
CA THR A 608 -12.39 23.91 -25.90
C THR A 608 -11.90 24.00 -24.46
N LYS A 609 -12.81 24.28 -23.53
CA LYS A 609 -12.51 24.18 -22.09
C LYS A 609 -12.57 22.71 -21.67
N PRO A 610 -11.63 22.23 -20.84
CA PRO A 610 -11.69 20.88 -20.32
C PRO A 610 -12.93 20.69 -19.48
N ASP A 611 -13.35 19.44 -19.43
CA ASP A 611 -14.56 19.02 -18.76
C ASP A 611 -14.45 17.66 -18.07
N GLY A 612 -13.32 16.96 -18.24
CA GLY A 612 -13.04 15.61 -17.71
C GLY A 612 -13.73 14.48 -18.46
N VAL A 613 -14.48 14.80 -19.53
CA VAL A 613 -15.37 13.86 -20.26
C VAL A 613 -15.23 13.96 -21.80
N LYS A 614 -14.44 14.92 -22.30
CA LYS A 614 -14.03 15.09 -23.72
C LYS A 614 -12.62 15.65 -23.87
N CYS A 615 -12.11 16.22 -22.79
CA CYS A 615 -10.70 16.49 -22.58
C CYS A 615 -10.47 16.94 -21.14
N THR A 616 -9.22 16.81 -20.74
CA THR A 616 -8.73 16.91 -19.37
C THR A 616 -8.06 18.25 -19.04
N PHE A 617 -7.34 18.80 -20.01
CA PHE A 617 -6.59 20.04 -19.85
C PHE A 617 -6.61 20.83 -21.14
N SER A 618 -6.74 22.15 -21.02
CA SER A 618 -6.37 23.09 -22.07
C SER A 618 -5.33 24.04 -21.52
N TYR A 619 -4.52 24.60 -22.40
CA TYR A 619 -3.48 25.54 -22.00
C TYR A 619 -3.51 26.80 -22.87
N THR A 620 -2.99 27.88 -22.32
CA THR A 620 -2.49 29.02 -23.08
C THR A 620 -1.13 29.39 -22.53
N ILE A 621 -0.11 29.47 -23.38
CA ILE A 621 1.19 30.01 -22.98
C ILE A 621 1.03 31.53 -22.85
N LEU A 622 1.32 32.06 -21.66
CA LEU A 622 1.26 33.50 -21.39
C LEU A 622 2.50 34.23 -21.92
N GLY A 623 3.65 33.56 -21.90
CA GLY A 623 4.96 34.07 -22.31
C GLY A 623 6.08 33.25 -21.66
N TRP A 624 7.30 33.80 -21.65
CA TRP A 624 8.47 33.16 -21.02
C TRP A 624 9.48 34.20 -20.56
N ILE A 625 10.43 33.77 -19.70
CA ILE A 625 11.68 34.48 -19.45
C ILE A 625 12.87 33.59 -19.85
N SER A 626 13.98 34.23 -20.24
CA SER A 626 15.27 33.56 -20.35
C SER A 626 15.81 33.22 -18.96
N LEU A 627 16.39 32.04 -18.79
CA LEU A 627 17.19 31.70 -17.61
C LEU A 627 18.39 32.64 -17.49
N ASP A 628 19.00 33.02 -18.60
CA ASP A 628 20.23 33.83 -18.63
C ASP A 628 19.97 35.29 -18.20
N ASP A 629 18.76 35.80 -18.44
CA ASP A 629 18.29 37.08 -17.90
C ASP A 629 17.98 36.96 -16.40
N LEU A 630 17.27 35.89 -16.00
CA LEU A 630 16.85 35.64 -14.62
C LEU A 630 18.03 35.51 -13.65
N VAL A 631 19.04 34.72 -13.98
CA VAL A 631 20.21 34.49 -13.12
C VAL A 631 21.26 35.61 -13.22
N GLY A 632 21.06 36.55 -14.16
CA GLY A 632 21.88 37.75 -14.32
C GLY A 632 23.06 37.65 -15.30
N ILE A 633 23.22 36.54 -16.03
CA ILE A 633 24.29 36.34 -17.03
C ILE A 633 24.30 37.48 -18.05
N THR A 634 23.15 37.82 -18.64
CA THR A 634 23.03 38.92 -19.63
C THR A 634 23.18 40.33 -19.03
N SER A 635 23.35 40.42 -17.71
CA SER A 635 23.70 41.65 -17.01
C SER A 635 25.15 41.73 -16.58
N MET A 636 25.89 40.62 -16.59
CA MET A 636 27.33 40.58 -16.36
C MET A 636 28.11 40.90 -17.63
N LYS A 637 29.24 41.58 -17.47
CA LYS A 637 30.23 41.80 -18.53
C LYS A 637 31.12 40.58 -18.70
N ASN A 638 31.40 40.22 -19.94
CA ASN A 638 32.41 39.25 -20.31
C ASN A 638 33.82 39.86 -20.15
N PRO A 639 34.70 39.29 -19.30
CA PRO A 639 36.06 39.81 -19.07
C PRO A 639 36.93 39.87 -20.33
N ALA A 640 36.61 39.11 -21.38
CA ALA A 640 37.37 39.07 -22.63
C ALA A 640 36.90 40.08 -23.70
N THR A 641 35.71 40.68 -23.57
CA THR A 641 35.13 41.57 -24.59
C THR A 641 34.58 42.90 -24.05
N ASP A 642 34.47 43.04 -22.73
CA ASP A 642 33.78 44.13 -22.01
C ASP A 642 32.29 44.32 -22.36
N GLN A 643 31.74 43.52 -23.27
CA GLN A 643 30.32 43.46 -23.59
C GLN A 643 29.56 42.64 -22.55
N LYS A 644 28.24 42.81 -22.47
CA LYS A 644 27.38 41.87 -21.74
C LYS A 644 27.41 40.49 -22.41
N PHE A 645 27.42 39.42 -21.61
CA PHE A 645 27.28 38.06 -22.15
C PHE A 645 25.96 37.93 -22.92
N ALA A 646 25.98 37.35 -24.11
CA ALA A 646 24.81 37.12 -24.93
C ALA A 646 23.96 35.92 -24.45
N ASN A 647 24.58 34.95 -23.76
CA ASN A 647 23.94 33.72 -23.25
C ASN A 647 24.89 32.91 -22.35
N TYR A 648 24.35 31.86 -21.72
CA TYR A 648 25.07 30.87 -20.91
C TYR A 648 26.27 30.21 -21.61
N SER A 649 26.18 29.89 -22.90
CA SER A 649 27.30 29.23 -23.59
C SER A 649 28.51 30.17 -23.74
N GLU A 650 28.31 31.48 -23.86
CA GLU A 650 29.41 32.46 -23.81
C GLU A 650 30.03 32.54 -22.39
N PHE A 651 29.17 32.61 -21.37
CA PHE A 651 29.56 32.64 -19.94
C PHE A 651 30.37 31.41 -19.52
N CYS A 652 29.93 30.20 -19.87
CA CYS A 652 30.66 28.95 -19.61
C CYS A 652 31.96 28.85 -20.43
N ASN A 653 31.98 29.32 -21.68
CA ASN A 653 33.22 29.34 -22.48
C ASN A 653 34.27 30.28 -21.89
N ALA A 654 33.86 31.39 -21.26
CA ALA A 654 34.70 32.27 -20.44
C ALA A 654 35.15 31.64 -19.10
N LYS A 655 34.85 30.36 -18.86
CA LYS A 655 35.23 29.55 -17.68
C LYS A 655 34.59 30.00 -16.36
N LEU A 656 33.50 30.75 -16.43
CA LEU A 656 32.67 31.08 -15.28
C LEU A 656 31.71 29.92 -14.95
N THR A 657 31.46 29.72 -13.66
CA THR A 657 30.64 28.64 -13.11
C THR A 657 29.25 29.15 -12.78
N GLU A 658 28.21 28.63 -13.44
CA GLU A 658 26.83 28.93 -13.03
C GLU A 658 26.52 28.26 -11.69
N PHE A 659 26.83 26.97 -11.59
CA PHE A 659 26.71 26.19 -10.38
C PHE A 659 27.61 24.96 -10.44
N SER A 660 28.16 24.55 -9.30
CA SER A 660 28.93 23.32 -9.15
C SER A 660 28.97 22.95 -7.68
N ALA A 661 28.64 21.71 -7.33
CA ALA A 661 28.57 21.23 -5.95
C ALA A 661 28.76 19.72 -5.82
N THR A 662 29.37 19.31 -4.71
CA THR A 662 29.49 17.91 -4.28
C THR A 662 28.16 17.46 -3.66
N LEU A 663 27.58 16.35 -4.14
CA LEU A 663 26.41 15.76 -3.49
C LEU A 663 26.84 15.02 -2.21
N LEU A 664 26.34 15.46 -1.06
CA LEU A 664 26.55 14.76 0.21
C LEU A 664 25.59 13.55 0.34
N PRO A 665 25.90 12.56 1.21
CA PRO A 665 25.01 11.42 1.48
C PRO A 665 23.62 11.81 2.00
N ASN A 666 23.48 12.96 2.66
CA ASN A 666 22.18 13.53 3.07
C ASN A 666 21.44 14.25 1.91
N ASN A 667 21.90 14.06 0.69
CA ASN A 667 21.42 14.70 -0.54
C ASN A 667 21.51 16.24 -0.60
N SER A 668 22.17 16.92 0.34
CA SER A 668 22.44 18.37 0.25
C SER A 668 23.75 18.68 -0.49
N TRP A 669 23.96 19.93 -0.89
CA TRP A 669 25.19 20.36 -1.56
C TRP A 669 26.31 20.75 -0.60
N ALA A 670 27.51 20.20 -0.82
CA ALA A 670 28.78 20.72 -0.31
C ALA A 670 29.60 21.37 -1.44
N ASP A 671 30.70 22.03 -1.07
CA ASP A 671 31.71 22.59 -1.99
C ASP A 671 31.16 23.54 -3.08
N VAL A 672 30.06 24.22 -2.77
CA VAL A 672 29.29 25.06 -3.71
C VAL A 672 30.14 26.16 -4.32
N LYS A 673 30.24 26.17 -5.65
CA LYS A 673 30.92 27.18 -6.46
C LYS A 673 29.94 27.79 -7.45
N SER A 674 29.91 29.11 -7.51
CA SER A 674 29.13 29.89 -8.47
C SER A 674 29.69 31.30 -8.58
N ASP A 675 29.86 31.80 -9.80
CA ASP A 675 30.15 33.21 -10.07
C ASP A 675 28.86 34.07 -10.05
N LEU A 676 27.69 33.44 -9.91
CA LEU A 676 26.40 34.09 -9.85
C LEU A 676 25.88 34.17 -8.42
N LYS A 677 25.71 35.41 -7.91
CA LYS A 677 25.04 35.64 -6.61
C LYS A 677 23.63 35.04 -6.54
N PHE A 678 22.98 34.82 -7.68
CA PHE A 678 21.67 34.17 -7.75
C PHE A 678 21.64 32.84 -7.00
N TRP A 679 22.66 31.98 -7.09
CA TRP A 679 22.68 30.63 -6.49
C TRP A 679 23.33 30.55 -5.09
N ALA A 680 23.70 31.68 -4.47
CA ALA A 680 24.35 31.69 -3.15
C ALA A 680 23.46 31.12 -2.03
N SER A 681 23.98 30.18 -1.23
CA SER A 681 23.18 29.37 -0.29
C SER A 681 22.06 28.56 -0.99
N PRO A 682 22.40 27.50 -1.75
CA PRO A 682 21.40 26.66 -2.44
C PRO A 682 20.62 25.75 -1.49
N ASN A 683 21.22 25.42 -0.33
CA ASN A 683 20.62 24.66 0.76
C ASN A 683 19.79 25.54 1.73
N ASP A 684 19.67 26.84 1.46
CA ASP A 684 18.87 27.75 2.29
C ASP A 684 17.48 27.97 1.68
N GLU A 685 16.45 27.65 2.45
CA GLU A 685 15.06 27.68 1.99
C GLU A 685 14.58 29.12 1.73
N ALA A 686 14.97 30.10 2.56
CA ALA A 686 14.57 31.50 2.40
C ALA A 686 15.22 32.14 1.15
N ALA A 687 16.46 31.78 0.83
CA ALA A 687 17.10 32.13 -0.43
C ALA A 687 16.34 31.50 -1.63
N ASN A 688 15.86 30.27 -1.52
CA ASN A 688 15.02 29.64 -2.54
C ASN A 688 13.62 30.29 -2.67
N VAL A 689 12.98 30.74 -1.57
CA VAL A 689 11.78 31.62 -1.62
C VAL A 689 12.08 32.87 -2.45
N ALA A 690 13.21 33.55 -2.16
CA ALA A 690 13.56 34.80 -2.81
C ALA A 690 13.80 34.62 -4.32
N ARG A 691 14.45 33.52 -4.74
CA ARG A 691 14.63 33.15 -6.15
C ARG A 691 13.30 32.92 -6.87
N ALA A 692 12.39 32.17 -6.25
CA ALA A 692 11.05 31.94 -6.79
C ALA A 692 10.25 33.25 -6.97
N LYS A 693 10.34 34.16 -5.98
CA LYS A 693 9.73 35.50 -6.09
C LYS A 693 10.38 36.35 -7.20
N ALA A 694 11.69 36.21 -7.42
CA ALA A 694 12.39 36.91 -8.49
C ALA A 694 11.88 36.48 -9.88
N VAL A 695 11.57 35.20 -10.12
CA VAL A 695 11.00 34.71 -11.39
C VAL A 695 9.76 35.50 -11.83
N VAL A 696 8.78 35.64 -10.93
CA VAL A 696 7.52 36.36 -11.22
C VAL A 696 7.77 37.87 -11.36
N THR A 697 8.66 38.42 -10.53
CA THR A 697 9.02 39.85 -10.56
C THR A 697 9.72 40.22 -11.88
N SER A 698 10.62 39.36 -12.37
CA SER A 698 11.29 39.49 -13.66
C SER A 698 10.29 39.40 -14.82
N TYR A 699 9.35 38.45 -14.81
CA TYR A 699 8.31 38.38 -15.84
C TYR A 699 7.46 39.67 -15.87
N GLY A 700 6.93 40.08 -14.72
CA GLY A 700 6.05 41.26 -14.59
C GLY A 700 6.71 42.60 -14.97
N SER A 701 8.04 42.65 -15.00
CA SER A 701 8.83 43.84 -15.41
C SER A 701 9.38 43.76 -16.85
N THR A 702 9.25 42.62 -17.54
CA THR A 702 9.85 42.42 -18.88
C THR A 702 8.88 41.98 -19.98
N PHE A 703 7.70 41.45 -19.64
CA PHE A 703 6.72 40.96 -20.62
C PHE A 703 6.24 42.08 -21.58
N LYS A 704 5.96 41.70 -22.84
CA LYS A 704 5.48 42.60 -23.90
C LYS A 704 4.49 41.87 -24.80
N ALA A 705 3.48 42.56 -25.30
CA ALA A 705 2.51 42.00 -26.23
C ALA A 705 3.21 41.30 -27.43
N PRO A 706 2.76 40.11 -27.86
CA PRO A 706 1.51 39.44 -27.46
C PRO A 706 1.59 38.60 -26.17
N MET A 707 2.66 38.67 -25.38
CA MET A 707 2.64 38.10 -24.02
C MET A 707 1.62 38.82 -23.12
N VAL A 708 1.03 38.05 -22.20
CA VAL A 708 -0.06 38.48 -21.31
C VAL A 708 0.43 38.51 -19.87
N ALA A 709 0.03 39.51 -19.09
CA ALA A 709 0.38 39.58 -17.67
C ALA A 709 -0.03 38.30 -16.92
N ILE A 710 0.84 37.81 -16.03
CA ILE A 710 0.45 36.81 -15.03
C ILE A 710 -0.57 37.49 -14.10
N PRO A 711 -1.82 37.00 -13.97
CA PRO A 711 -2.79 37.58 -13.06
C PRO A 711 -2.36 37.31 -11.62
N THR A 712 -2.66 38.22 -10.69
CA THR A 712 -2.30 38.06 -9.28
C THR A 712 -2.96 36.83 -8.65
N VAL A 713 -2.40 36.35 -7.53
CA VAL A 713 -2.98 35.23 -6.78
C VAL A 713 -4.42 35.52 -6.35
N ASP A 714 -4.75 36.77 -6.02
CA ASP A 714 -6.11 37.18 -5.63
C ASP A 714 -7.07 37.20 -6.84
N GLU A 715 -6.65 37.72 -7.99
CA GLU A 715 -7.43 37.69 -9.23
C GLU A 715 -7.67 36.25 -9.71
N LEU A 716 -6.66 35.38 -9.64
CA LEU A 716 -6.80 33.95 -9.92
C LEU A 716 -7.77 33.28 -8.94
N THR A 717 -7.64 33.58 -7.64
CA THR A 717 -8.50 32.99 -6.59
C THR A 717 -9.96 33.43 -6.72
N ALA A 718 -10.20 34.68 -7.15
CA ALA A 718 -11.54 35.22 -7.41
C ALA A 718 -12.13 34.73 -8.74
N ALA A 719 -11.30 34.54 -9.78
CA ALA A 719 -11.74 34.02 -11.08
C ALA A 719 -11.96 32.50 -11.06
N ASN A 720 -11.28 31.78 -10.18
CA ASN A 720 -11.43 30.34 -10.05
C ASN A 720 -12.71 29.94 -9.30
N PRO A 721 -13.27 28.75 -9.59
CA PRO A 721 -14.16 28.10 -8.65
C PRO A 721 -13.41 27.92 -7.32
N PRO A 722 -13.97 28.33 -6.16
CA PRO A 722 -13.33 28.13 -4.85
C PRO A 722 -12.86 26.68 -4.67
N CYS A 723 -11.91 26.41 -3.77
CA CYS A 723 -11.45 25.03 -3.56
C CYS A 723 -12.56 24.07 -3.14
N TYR A 724 -13.53 24.59 -2.40
CA TYR A 724 -14.78 23.90 -2.11
C TYR A 724 -15.60 23.56 -3.34
N LYS A 725 -15.18 23.89 -4.57
CA LYS A 725 -15.84 23.63 -5.85
C LYS A 725 -15.08 22.70 -6.82
N ASN A 726 -13.90 22.18 -6.44
CA ASN A 726 -13.34 20.94 -7.04
C ASN A 726 -12.60 19.95 -6.10
N TYR A 727 -12.32 20.23 -4.82
CA TYR A 727 -11.61 19.28 -3.93
C TYR A 727 -12.34 19.07 -2.59
N LYS A 728 -12.54 17.81 -2.20
CA LYS A 728 -13.45 17.42 -1.10
C LYS A 728 -12.94 17.75 0.31
N PRO A 729 -11.70 17.41 0.72
CA PRO A 729 -11.15 17.97 1.96
C PRO A 729 -11.25 19.50 1.97
N CYS A 730 -11.13 20.16 0.81
CA CYS A 730 -11.46 21.57 0.68
C CYS A 730 -12.94 21.94 0.66
N TYR A 731 -13.81 21.09 1.19
CA TYR A 731 -15.19 21.45 1.45
C TYR A 731 -15.69 20.95 2.79
N ASP A 732 -15.06 20.01 3.51
CA ASP A 732 -15.67 19.46 4.74
C ASP A 732 -15.44 20.34 5.99
N ALA A 733 -14.62 21.37 5.87
CA ALA A 733 -14.25 22.32 6.92
C ALA A 733 -15.33 23.16 7.66
N PRO A 734 -15.16 23.34 8.98
CA PRO A 734 -15.51 24.54 9.77
C PRO A 734 -14.92 25.88 9.31
N ASN A 735 -13.78 25.83 8.62
CA ASN A 735 -12.87 26.97 8.58
C ASN A 735 -12.70 27.52 7.18
N GLY A 736 -13.20 26.82 6.15
CA GLY A 736 -12.96 27.13 4.76
C GLY A 736 -11.66 26.57 4.17
N CYS A 737 -11.50 26.80 2.87
CA CYS A 737 -10.25 26.64 2.11
C CYS A 737 -9.96 27.93 1.39
N ARG A 738 -8.67 28.14 1.15
CA ARG A 738 -8.17 29.10 0.18
C ARG A 738 -7.57 28.36 -1.01
N ARG A 739 -7.57 29.00 -2.18
CA ARG A 739 -6.55 28.72 -3.18
C ARG A 739 -5.29 29.45 -2.76
N THR A 740 -4.13 28.83 -2.94
CA THR A 740 -2.84 29.45 -2.69
C THR A 740 -1.98 29.39 -3.93
N LEU A 741 -1.04 30.35 -4.01
CA LEU A 741 0.01 30.41 -5.03
C LEU A 741 -0.52 30.62 -6.46
N TYR A 742 0.43 30.75 -7.38
CA TYR A 742 0.18 30.72 -8.82
C TYR A 742 -0.35 29.36 -9.30
N ALA A 743 0.11 28.28 -8.66
CA ALA A 743 -0.43 26.93 -8.84
C ALA A 743 -1.93 26.80 -8.49
N GLN A 744 -2.50 27.76 -7.76
CA GLN A 744 -3.91 27.81 -7.37
C GLN A 744 -4.41 26.57 -6.62
N VAL A 745 -3.49 25.86 -5.99
CA VAL A 745 -3.75 24.64 -5.24
C VAL A 745 -4.49 24.91 -3.95
N CYS A 746 -5.14 23.87 -3.47
CA CYS A 746 -6.17 23.98 -2.46
C CYS A 746 -5.66 23.64 -1.06
N GLU A 747 -5.69 24.64 -0.16
CA GLU A 747 -5.23 24.55 1.22
C GLU A 747 -6.37 24.82 2.21
N VAL A 748 -6.65 23.85 3.07
CA VAL A 748 -7.69 23.90 4.10
C VAL A 748 -7.18 24.55 5.38
N CYS A 749 -8.07 25.18 6.13
CA CYS A 749 -7.72 26.02 7.26
C CYS A 749 -7.92 25.37 8.64
N SER A 750 -6.97 25.60 9.56
CA SER A 750 -6.91 25.02 10.91
C SER A 750 -7.81 25.75 11.91
N SER A 751 -7.95 27.05 11.71
CA SER A 751 -8.85 27.96 12.41
C SER A 751 -9.60 28.80 11.37
N PRO A 752 -10.72 29.44 11.73
CA PRO A 752 -11.33 30.44 10.87
C PRO A 752 -10.34 31.57 10.56
N ALA A 753 -10.29 32.01 9.31
CA ALA A 753 -9.54 33.18 8.85
C ALA A 753 -10.27 33.82 7.65
N ALA A 754 -10.04 35.11 7.42
CA ALA A 754 -10.84 35.90 6.47
C ALA A 754 -10.68 35.48 4.99
N ASP A 755 -9.56 34.85 4.66
CA ASP A 755 -9.22 34.30 3.35
C ASP A 755 -9.70 32.86 3.14
N CYS A 756 -10.10 32.18 4.22
CA CYS A 756 -10.54 30.79 4.18
C CYS A 756 -12.03 30.73 3.83
N VAL A 757 -12.30 30.51 2.56
CA VAL A 757 -13.66 30.53 2.01
C VAL A 757 -14.44 29.30 2.47
N VAL A 758 -15.23 29.48 3.51
CA VAL A 758 -16.44 28.70 3.75
C VAL A 758 -17.36 28.81 2.52
N LYS A 759 -18.03 27.71 2.16
CA LYS A 759 -18.85 27.55 0.95
C LYS A 759 -20.22 28.25 1.02
N ASP A 760 -21.26 27.69 0.42
CA ASP A 760 -22.58 28.32 0.34
C ASP A 760 -23.67 27.26 0.28
N ALA A 761 -24.51 27.10 1.31
CA ALA A 761 -25.61 26.13 1.20
C ALA A 761 -26.77 26.82 0.52
N SER A 762 -26.58 26.82 -0.78
CA SER A 762 -27.49 26.55 -1.88
C SER A 762 -26.98 25.35 -2.71
N TYR A 763 -25.88 24.73 -2.29
CA TYR A 763 -25.04 23.84 -3.09
C TYR A 763 -24.85 22.51 -2.34
N LYS A 764 -24.51 21.44 -3.04
CA LYS A 764 -24.19 20.12 -2.47
C LYS A 764 -23.01 19.53 -3.25
N PHE A 765 -22.35 18.51 -2.73
CA PHE A 765 -21.10 17.96 -3.27
C PHE A 765 -21.23 16.57 -3.97
N PRO A 766 -21.81 16.39 -5.18
CA PRO A 766 -22.01 15.11 -5.96
C PRO A 766 -21.71 13.64 -5.46
N THR A 767 -21.33 12.64 -6.29
CA THR A 767 -20.37 11.53 -5.92
C THR A 767 -19.79 10.79 -7.13
N LEU A 768 -18.45 10.61 -7.20
CA LEU A 768 -17.58 10.00 -8.26
C LEU A 768 -17.28 8.49 -8.02
N ASP A 769 -16.77 7.68 -8.98
CA ASP A 769 -16.64 6.20 -8.92
C ASP A 769 -15.48 5.47 -9.75
N ARG A 770 -14.24 5.11 -9.24
CA ARG A 770 -13.08 4.39 -9.97
C ARG A 770 -13.27 3.04 -10.67
N ALA A 771 -12.81 3.04 -11.92
CA ALA A 771 -12.77 1.95 -12.89
C ALA A 771 -12.29 0.57 -12.41
N THR A 772 -12.70 -0.45 -13.18
CA THR A 772 -12.40 -1.86 -12.88
C THR A 772 -11.88 -2.65 -14.10
N LEU A 773 -11.84 -3.99 -13.97
CA LEU A 773 -11.33 -4.91 -14.98
C LEU A 773 -12.47 -5.79 -15.53
N PRO A 774 -12.59 -5.98 -16.86
CA PRO A 774 -13.60 -6.86 -17.45
C PRO A 774 -13.24 -8.36 -17.29
N PRO A 775 -14.23 -9.25 -17.08
CA PRO A 775 -13.99 -10.68 -16.89
C PRO A 775 -13.82 -11.46 -18.21
N THR A 776 -13.02 -12.54 -18.17
CA THR A 776 -12.75 -13.43 -19.30
C THR A 776 -13.75 -14.59 -19.42
N THR A 777 -13.93 -15.12 -20.63
CA THR A 777 -14.84 -16.25 -20.93
C THR A 777 -14.18 -17.30 -21.82
N ALA A 778 -14.64 -18.56 -21.70
CA ALA A 778 -14.15 -19.74 -22.43
C ALA A 778 -15.32 -20.58 -22.98
N PRO A 779 -15.13 -21.44 -24.00
CA PRO A 779 -16.20 -21.74 -24.97
C PRO A 779 -17.25 -22.77 -24.52
N ALA A 780 -18.45 -22.65 -25.09
CA ALA A 780 -19.55 -23.61 -24.92
C ALA A 780 -19.37 -24.88 -25.78
N THR A 781 -19.77 -26.03 -25.24
CA THR A 781 -19.89 -27.31 -25.98
C THR A 781 -21.33 -27.57 -26.39
N SER A 782 -21.53 -28.04 -27.63
CA SER A 782 -22.86 -28.20 -28.25
C SER A 782 -23.21 -29.67 -28.52
N ALA A 783 -24.41 -30.11 -28.12
CA ALA A 783 -25.04 -31.37 -28.51
C ALA A 783 -26.56 -31.18 -28.69
N PRO A 784 -27.27 -31.97 -29.54
CA PRO A 784 -28.32 -31.37 -30.37
C PRO A 784 -29.74 -31.98 -30.30
N GLY A 785 -30.75 -31.11 -30.49
CA GLY A 785 -32.09 -31.46 -31.03
C GLY A 785 -33.17 -31.94 -30.03
N THR A 786 -34.47 -31.78 -30.28
CA THR A 786 -35.20 -31.02 -31.34
C THR A 786 -36.63 -30.68 -30.88
N ALA A 787 -37.13 -29.48 -31.24
CA ALA A 787 -38.51 -28.97 -31.28
C ALA A 787 -39.68 -29.62 -30.46
N GLY A 788 -40.42 -28.78 -29.71
CA GLY A 788 -41.77 -29.06 -29.19
C GLY A 788 -42.45 -27.76 -28.74
N SER A 789 -43.74 -27.53 -29.07
CA SER A 789 -44.38 -26.21 -28.97
C SER A 789 -45.40 -26.05 -27.83
N SER A 790 -45.56 -24.78 -27.40
CA SER A 790 -46.78 -24.17 -26.83
C SER A 790 -47.25 -24.57 -25.41
N GLY A 791 -48.07 -23.70 -24.81
CA GLY A 791 -48.81 -23.96 -23.57
C GLY A 791 -48.67 -22.84 -22.53
N SER A 792 -49.76 -22.10 -22.28
CA SER A 792 -49.81 -21.07 -21.23
C SER A 792 -50.81 -21.41 -20.12
N ALA A 793 -50.51 -20.90 -18.92
CA ALA A 793 -51.46 -20.45 -17.89
C ALA A 793 -52.04 -21.42 -16.82
N LYS A 794 -52.00 -20.91 -15.58
CA LYS A 794 -52.97 -21.05 -14.46
C LYS A 794 -53.10 -22.36 -13.66
N GLY A 795 -52.45 -22.35 -12.49
CA GLY A 795 -53.08 -22.64 -11.18
C GLY A 795 -53.34 -24.11 -10.78
N ASN A 796 -53.84 -24.41 -9.57
CA ASN A 796 -54.02 -23.54 -8.39
C ASN A 796 -54.19 -24.35 -7.08
N ASN A 797 -53.97 -23.70 -5.93
CA ASN A 797 -54.56 -24.00 -4.59
C ASN A 797 -54.22 -25.27 -3.75
N ASN A 798 -53.99 -25.02 -2.45
CA ASN A 798 -54.46 -25.79 -1.26
C ASN A 798 -53.82 -27.17 -0.91
N LYS A 799 -53.74 -27.61 0.37
CA LYS A 799 -54.11 -27.00 1.68
C LYS A 799 -53.39 -27.64 2.90
N VAL A 800 -53.12 -26.83 3.94
CA VAL A 800 -53.25 -27.07 5.42
C VAL A 800 -52.57 -28.26 6.14
N GLY A 801 -51.90 -27.93 7.26
CA GLY A 801 -51.68 -28.76 8.48
C GLY A 801 -50.35 -28.39 9.19
N SER A 802 -50.22 -27.79 10.39
CA SER A 802 -50.78 -28.01 11.76
C SER A 802 -50.28 -29.31 12.43
N ASP A 803 -49.63 -29.36 13.60
CA ASP A 803 -49.25 -28.32 14.61
C ASP A 803 -48.07 -28.77 15.54
N ALA A 804 -47.51 -27.82 16.32
CA ALA A 804 -46.91 -27.83 17.69
C ALA A 804 -46.55 -29.16 18.45
N SER A 805 -45.60 -29.26 19.44
CA SER A 805 -44.53 -28.39 20.04
C SER A 805 -43.76 -29.12 21.21
N VAL A 806 -42.82 -28.45 21.93
CA VAL A 806 -42.29 -28.71 23.33
C VAL A 806 -41.23 -29.84 23.56
N VAL A 807 -40.29 -29.85 24.56
CA VAL A 807 -39.39 -28.83 25.23
C VAL A 807 -38.32 -29.50 26.19
N SER A 808 -37.26 -28.78 26.64
CA SER A 808 -36.28 -29.07 27.76
C SER A 808 -35.22 -30.21 27.60
N GLY A 809 -34.07 -30.29 28.32
CA GLY A 809 -33.33 -29.36 29.22
C GLY A 809 -32.15 -29.95 30.07
N LEU A 810 -31.13 -29.12 30.44
CA LEU A 810 -30.09 -29.17 31.54
C LEU A 810 -28.95 -30.26 31.71
N SER A 811 -27.68 -29.83 31.51
CA SER A 811 -26.51 -29.62 32.44
C SER A 811 -25.84 -30.65 33.44
N VAL A 812 -24.48 -30.58 33.60
CA VAL A 812 -23.57 -30.73 34.84
C VAL A 812 -22.53 -31.91 35.07
N ILE A 813 -21.20 -31.61 34.97
CA ILE A 813 -19.95 -31.90 35.81
C ILE A 813 -19.29 -33.32 36.14
N ALA A 814 -18.02 -33.52 35.67
CA ALA A 814 -16.69 -34.03 36.21
C ALA A 814 -16.31 -35.40 36.93
N ALA A 815 -15.05 -35.87 36.64
CA ALA A 815 -13.99 -36.56 37.50
C ALA A 815 -13.92 -38.14 37.67
N VAL A 816 -12.83 -38.89 38.05
CA VAL A 816 -11.30 -38.82 38.09
C VAL A 816 -10.61 -40.20 38.46
N ALA A 817 -9.32 -40.45 38.06
CA ALA A 817 -8.32 -41.51 38.51
C ALA A 817 -8.60 -43.04 38.27
N GLY A 818 -7.66 -44.04 38.29
CA GLY A 818 -6.19 -44.17 38.55
C GLY A 818 -5.62 -45.60 38.16
N LEU A 819 -4.31 -45.93 38.35
CA LEU A 819 -3.60 -47.12 37.78
C LEU A 819 -3.30 -48.32 38.74
N LEU A 820 -3.10 -49.56 38.19
CA LEU A 820 -1.85 -50.38 38.30
C LEU A 820 -1.81 -51.65 37.39
N THR A 821 -0.82 -52.57 37.55
CA THR A 821 -0.42 -53.67 36.62
C THR A 821 -0.16 -55.03 37.37
N LEU A 822 0.44 -56.16 36.91
CA LEU A 822 1.40 -56.54 35.82
C LEU A 822 1.50 -58.10 35.64
N ALA A 823 2.15 -58.60 34.57
CA ALA A 823 2.85 -59.92 34.40
C ALA A 823 2.06 -61.28 34.38
N PHE A 824 2.53 -62.41 33.80
CA PHE A 824 3.48 -62.79 32.70
C PHE A 824 3.20 -64.27 32.25
N TRP A 825 3.56 -64.67 31.00
CA TRP A 825 3.74 -66.03 30.36
C TRP A 825 3.00 -67.31 30.90
N GLY A 826 2.56 -68.31 30.10
CA GLY A 826 2.61 -68.57 28.65
C GLY A 826 3.17 -69.97 28.28
N HIS A 827 2.37 -70.88 27.68
CA HIS A 827 2.78 -72.15 27.02
C HIS A 827 1.68 -72.71 26.06
N SER A 828 2.06 -73.60 25.13
CA SER A 828 1.25 -74.15 24.01
C SER A 828 0.52 -75.49 24.36
N THR A 829 -0.37 -76.14 23.57
CA THR A 829 -0.73 -76.08 22.12
C THR A 829 -2.10 -76.80 21.82
N ILE A 830 -2.61 -76.68 20.58
CA ILE A 830 -3.73 -77.43 19.92
C ILE A 830 -5.17 -77.03 20.35
N GLY A 831 -6.15 -76.95 19.42
CA GLY A 831 -7.58 -76.88 19.82
C GLY A 831 -8.70 -76.63 18.79
N THR A 832 -8.50 -75.89 17.69
CA THR A 832 -9.54 -75.44 16.71
C THR A 832 -10.67 -74.51 17.23
N MET A 833 -11.32 -73.79 16.30
CA MET A 833 -12.42 -72.81 16.51
C MET A 833 -13.74 -73.47 17.02
N ARG A 834 -14.78 -72.75 17.52
CA ARG A 834 -15.42 -71.51 17.01
C ARG A 834 -16.48 -70.95 18.01
N VAL A 835 -17.03 -69.76 17.72
CA VAL A 835 -18.25 -69.12 18.32
C VAL A 835 -18.05 -68.58 19.76
N VAL A 836 -18.14 -67.28 20.08
CA VAL A 836 -19.25 -66.26 19.98
C VAL A 836 -20.36 -66.54 21.02
N LEU A 837 -20.86 -65.63 21.86
CA LEU A 837 -20.75 -64.16 22.05
C LEU A 837 -20.83 -63.85 23.57
N ALA A 838 -20.41 -62.68 24.05
CA ALA A 838 -20.51 -62.29 25.47
C ALA A 838 -21.04 -60.85 25.66
N THR A 839 -21.78 -60.63 26.75
CA THR A 839 -22.41 -59.36 27.15
C THR A 839 -21.91 -58.90 28.53
N GLY A 840 -21.60 -57.61 28.71
CA GLY A 840 -21.25 -57.07 30.03
C GLY A 840 -20.72 -55.63 30.02
N THR A 841 -21.62 -54.68 30.32
CA THR A 841 -21.38 -53.32 30.85
C THR A 841 -19.92 -52.88 31.08
N LEU A 842 -19.38 -51.98 30.27
CA LEU A 842 -19.48 -50.50 30.36
C LEU A 842 -18.37 -49.82 31.20
N SER A 843 -17.25 -49.56 30.53
CA SER A 843 -16.31 -48.48 30.88
C SER A 843 -16.13 -47.60 29.64
N THR A 844 -16.62 -46.36 29.66
CA THR A 844 -16.57 -45.45 28.50
C THR A 844 -15.19 -44.78 28.36
N LEU A 845 -14.20 -45.55 27.90
CA LEU A 845 -13.02 -44.96 27.27
C LEU A 845 -13.41 -44.46 25.88
N ALA A 846 -13.53 -43.14 25.74
CA ALA A 846 -13.76 -42.52 24.44
C ALA A 846 -12.55 -42.76 23.53
N VAL A 847 -12.78 -43.37 22.38
CA VAL A 847 -11.76 -43.55 21.34
C VAL A 847 -11.45 -42.17 20.76
N LEU A 848 -10.31 -41.58 21.18
CA LEU A 848 -9.71 -40.47 20.45
C LEU A 848 -9.27 -41.01 19.08
N ALA A 849 -9.98 -40.61 18.03
CA ALA A 849 -9.58 -40.92 16.67
C ALA A 849 -8.23 -40.25 16.37
N ASN A 850 -7.28 -41.02 15.83
CA ASN A 850 -5.94 -40.51 15.57
C ASN A 850 -5.97 -39.38 14.54
N ALA A 851 -5.69 -38.15 14.97
CA ALA A 851 -5.40 -37.06 14.05
C ALA A 851 -4.06 -37.31 13.35
N TRP A 852 -3.99 -37.00 12.06
CA TRP A 852 -2.75 -37.12 11.29
C TRP A 852 -1.77 -35.99 11.63
N THR A 853 -0.49 -36.35 11.66
CA THR A 853 0.66 -35.43 11.73
C THR A 853 1.68 -35.82 10.67
N MET A 854 2.51 -34.86 10.26
CA MET A 854 3.61 -35.07 9.32
C MET A 854 4.64 -36.06 9.91
N GLU A 855 5.12 -37.03 9.11
CA GLU A 855 6.23 -37.89 9.54
C GLU A 855 7.53 -37.06 9.61
N PRO A 856 8.32 -37.13 10.70
CA PRO A 856 9.45 -36.24 10.91
C PRO A 856 10.51 -36.30 9.80
N VAL A 857 10.92 -35.13 9.29
CA VAL A 857 11.97 -34.98 8.28
C VAL A 857 13.23 -34.41 8.91
N ARG A 858 14.35 -35.12 8.75
CA ARG A 858 15.69 -34.68 9.12
C ARG A 858 16.33 -33.93 7.95
N SER A 859 16.73 -32.69 8.19
CA SER A 859 17.25 -31.73 7.19
C SER A 859 18.58 -31.18 7.70
N ILE A 860 19.63 -31.20 6.86
CA ILE A 860 20.92 -30.60 7.19
C ILE A 860 21.05 -29.26 6.46
N GLN A 861 21.28 -28.18 7.20
CA GLN A 861 21.29 -26.81 6.69
C GLN A 861 22.48 -26.02 7.24
N ALA A 862 22.73 -24.84 6.67
CA ALA A 862 23.87 -24.00 7.01
C ALA A 862 23.51 -22.52 7.21
N ARG A 863 24.31 -21.84 8.05
CA ARG A 863 24.25 -20.39 8.27
C ARG A 863 25.64 -19.78 8.17
N ALA A 864 25.76 -18.68 7.43
CA ALA A 864 26.95 -17.83 7.49
C ALA A 864 26.76 -16.77 8.61
N GLN A 865 27.61 -16.79 9.64
CA GLN A 865 27.45 -15.94 10.83
C GLN A 865 28.77 -15.37 11.38
N GLY A 866 28.65 -14.31 12.18
CA GLY A 866 29.78 -13.58 12.78
C GLY A 866 30.14 -13.99 14.21
N ASP A 867 29.26 -14.71 14.91
CA ASP A 867 29.51 -15.37 16.20
C ASP A 867 30.00 -16.82 15.99
N THR A 868 30.67 -17.37 17.01
CA THR A 868 31.14 -18.77 17.03
C THR A 868 30.33 -19.54 18.07
N PRO A 869 29.76 -20.72 17.75
CA PRO A 869 29.04 -21.53 18.72
C PRO A 869 29.91 -21.95 19.92
N VAL A 870 29.35 -21.89 21.12
CA VAL A 870 30.01 -22.25 22.38
C VAL A 870 29.62 -23.68 22.76
N TRP A 871 30.57 -24.48 23.27
CA TRP A 871 30.28 -25.84 23.71
C TRP A 871 29.86 -25.89 25.19
N ASP A 872 28.64 -26.35 25.45
CA ASP A 872 28.20 -26.76 26.79
C ASP A 872 28.51 -28.24 27.01
N ALA A 873 29.43 -28.52 27.94
CA ALA A 873 29.86 -29.88 28.26
C ALA A 873 28.89 -30.65 29.17
N ALA A 874 28.04 -29.98 29.95
CA ALA A 874 27.08 -30.63 30.84
C ALA A 874 25.90 -31.23 30.06
N HIS A 875 25.47 -30.55 29.01
CA HIS A 875 24.39 -30.96 28.12
C HIS A 875 24.91 -31.64 26.84
N SER A 876 26.23 -31.56 26.57
CA SER A 876 26.89 -32.08 25.36
C SER A 876 26.34 -31.51 24.04
N ALA A 877 26.18 -30.18 24.01
CA ALA A 877 25.61 -29.44 22.89
C ALA A 877 26.37 -28.13 22.61
N TYR A 878 26.39 -27.72 21.34
CA TYR A 878 26.78 -26.37 20.98
C TYR A 878 25.57 -25.41 21.11
N VAL A 879 25.79 -24.28 21.76
CA VAL A 879 24.81 -23.23 22.06
C VAL A 879 25.33 -21.85 21.65
N SER A 880 24.50 -20.81 21.77
CA SER A 880 24.90 -19.43 21.49
C SER A 880 25.83 -18.87 22.58
N ALA A 881 26.66 -17.90 22.22
CA ALA A 881 27.36 -17.06 23.19
C ALA A 881 26.43 -16.08 23.93
N TYR A 882 25.17 -15.94 23.49
CA TYR A 882 24.18 -15.02 24.05
C TYR A 882 23.16 -15.77 24.92
N GLY A 883 23.06 -15.41 26.20
CA GLY A 883 22.15 -15.99 27.17
C GLY A 883 22.85 -16.29 28.51
N SER A 884 22.10 -16.27 29.61
CA SER A 884 22.61 -16.48 30.98
C SER A 884 22.32 -17.87 31.55
N THR A 885 21.52 -18.69 30.86
CA THR A 885 21.21 -20.08 31.19
C THR A 885 21.35 -20.94 29.94
N PHE A 886 21.51 -22.27 30.11
CA PHE A 886 21.56 -23.20 28.99
C PHE A 886 20.34 -23.07 28.06
N ASP A 887 19.13 -23.05 28.60
CA ASP A 887 17.90 -22.90 27.80
C ASP A 887 17.87 -21.57 27.02
N GLY A 888 18.39 -20.48 27.62
CA GLY A 888 18.51 -19.18 26.95
C GLY A 888 19.53 -19.21 25.81
N GLN A 889 20.70 -19.83 26.04
CA GLN A 889 21.76 -19.97 25.04
C GLN A 889 21.39 -20.94 23.92
N PHE A 890 20.61 -21.98 24.22
CA PHE A 890 20.02 -22.90 23.24
C PHE A 890 18.95 -22.18 22.41
N ALA A 891 17.99 -21.50 23.05
CA ALA A 891 16.94 -20.77 22.34
C ALA A 891 17.50 -19.70 21.40
N ALA A 892 18.53 -18.95 21.84
CA ALA A 892 19.16 -17.88 21.07
C ALA A 892 19.77 -18.31 19.72
N VAL A 893 20.15 -19.58 19.55
CA VAL A 893 20.70 -20.10 18.28
C VAL A 893 19.67 -20.02 17.15
N MET A 894 18.42 -20.39 17.46
CA MET A 894 17.32 -20.50 16.49
C MET A 894 16.19 -19.51 16.82
N ASP A 895 16.50 -18.35 17.41
CA ASP A 895 15.49 -17.38 17.85
C ASP A 895 14.98 -16.51 16.70
N THR A 896 14.24 -17.10 15.75
CA THR A 896 13.76 -16.46 14.52
C THR A 896 14.90 -16.09 13.57
N VAL A 897 15.25 -17.04 12.69
CA VAL A 897 16.45 -16.95 11.83
C VAL A 897 16.20 -17.40 10.39
N ASN A 898 16.89 -16.74 9.45
CA ASN A 898 17.14 -17.27 8.11
C ASN A 898 18.23 -18.35 8.16
N LEU A 899 18.00 -19.47 7.48
CA LEU A 899 19.00 -20.48 7.12
C LEU A 899 19.06 -20.66 5.60
N ALA A 900 20.11 -21.34 5.11
CA ALA A 900 20.24 -21.73 3.70
C ALA A 900 20.49 -23.24 3.56
N SER A 901 20.19 -23.78 2.38
CA SER A 901 20.77 -25.06 1.96
C SER A 901 22.31 -24.99 2.01
N ILE A 902 22.99 -26.11 2.28
CA ILE A 902 24.48 -26.17 2.25
C ILE A 902 24.97 -25.73 0.86
N GLU A 903 24.24 -26.16 -0.16
CA GLU A 903 24.41 -25.86 -1.57
C GLU A 903 24.30 -24.35 -1.89
N GLY A 904 23.58 -23.60 -1.05
CA GLY A 904 23.26 -22.18 -1.23
C GLY A 904 23.90 -21.21 -0.24
N VAL A 905 24.57 -21.67 0.83
CA VAL A 905 25.05 -20.77 1.91
C VAL A 905 26.09 -19.76 1.42
N LEU A 906 26.90 -20.12 0.43
CA LEU A 906 27.87 -19.23 -0.19
C LEU A 906 27.24 -18.19 -1.12
N LYS A 907 25.96 -18.34 -1.52
CA LYS A 907 25.24 -17.31 -2.28
C LYS A 907 25.30 -15.97 -1.55
N TYR A 908 24.80 -15.94 -0.32
CA TYR A 908 24.75 -14.75 0.52
C TYR A 908 26.16 -14.21 0.83
N VAL A 909 27.15 -15.09 1.01
CA VAL A 909 28.54 -14.69 1.18
C VAL A 909 29.04 -13.91 -0.05
N GLN A 910 28.84 -14.43 -1.26
CA GLN A 910 29.30 -13.78 -2.51
C GLN A 910 28.47 -12.54 -2.88
N SER A 911 27.13 -12.61 -2.81
CA SER A 911 26.25 -11.53 -3.27
C SER A 911 26.22 -10.32 -2.34
N GLU A 912 26.57 -10.48 -1.07
CA GLU A 912 26.42 -9.42 -0.06
C GLU A 912 27.62 -9.20 0.87
N CYS A 913 28.44 -10.21 1.18
CA CYS A 913 29.37 -10.11 2.31
C CYS A 913 30.80 -9.67 2.00
N ILE A 914 31.28 -9.87 0.76
CA ILE A 914 32.73 -9.84 0.45
C ILE A 914 33.18 -8.87 -0.66
N ASN A 915 32.29 -8.09 -1.29
CA ASN A 915 32.69 -7.24 -2.42
C ASN A 915 33.39 -5.93 -1.99
N ALA A 916 34.66 -5.76 -2.37
CA ALA A 916 35.59 -4.74 -1.88
C ALA A 916 35.08 -3.28 -1.84
N PRO A 917 34.33 -2.73 -2.83
CA PRO A 917 33.80 -1.37 -2.74
C PRO A 917 32.93 -1.12 -1.49
N ASN A 918 32.35 -2.19 -0.91
CA ASN A 918 31.52 -2.13 0.28
C ASN A 918 32.31 -2.33 1.59
N LEU A 919 33.63 -2.62 1.53
CA LEU A 919 34.44 -3.07 2.68
C LEU A 919 35.27 -1.95 3.32
N GLN A 920 34.58 -0.98 3.92
CA GLN A 920 35.18 0.26 4.45
C GLN A 920 36.16 0.07 5.64
N LEU A 921 36.22 -1.11 6.28
CA LEU A 921 36.93 -1.32 7.56
C LEU A 921 37.74 -2.64 7.66
N CYS A 922 38.05 -3.31 6.55
CA CYS A 922 38.63 -4.67 6.56
C CYS A 922 37.82 -5.67 7.43
N GLN A 923 36.49 -5.60 7.35
CA GLN A 923 35.54 -6.55 7.91
C GLN A 923 34.49 -6.89 6.84
N ARG A 924 34.14 -8.17 6.71
CA ARG A 924 33.01 -8.62 5.87
C ARG A 924 31.68 -8.07 6.41
N LYS A 925 30.66 -7.91 5.55
CA LYS A 925 29.30 -7.52 5.97
C LYS A 925 28.83 -8.44 7.11
N ASN A 926 28.16 -7.87 8.10
CA ASN A 926 27.64 -8.58 9.27
C ASN A 926 28.70 -9.41 10.03
N GLN A 927 29.99 -9.04 9.91
CA GLN A 927 31.15 -9.68 10.53
C GLN A 927 31.28 -11.20 10.27
N VAL A 928 30.72 -11.69 9.16
CA VAL A 928 30.68 -13.12 8.82
C VAL A 928 32.08 -13.75 8.85
N LYS A 929 32.23 -14.82 9.63
CA LYS A 929 33.50 -15.55 9.80
C LYS A 929 33.35 -17.07 9.88
N ASN A 930 32.16 -17.59 10.15
CA ASN A 930 31.87 -19.02 10.26
C ASN A 930 30.73 -19.44 9.32
N ILE A 931 30.83 -20.64 8.78
CA ILE A 931 29.68 -21.43 8.31
C ILE A 931 29.35 -22.44 9.40
N VAL A 932 28.14 -22.40 9.96
CA VAL A 932 27.67 -23.32 11.01
C VAL A 932 26.71 -24.33 10.41
N PHE A 933 26.83 -25.60 10.80
CA PHE A 933 26.03 -26.71 10.27
C PHE A 933 25.01 -27.20 11.30
N TYR A 934 23.76 -27.32 10.87
CA TYR A 934 22.61 -27.67 11.70
C TYR A 934 22.01 -28.98 11.23
N ASP A 935 21.79 -29.90 12.17
CA ASP A 935 20.99 -31.10 12.00
C ASP A 935 19.60 -30.85 12.61
N ILE A 936 18.59 -30.65 11.77
CA ILE A 936 17.26 -30.17 12.13
C ILE A 936 16.24 -31.26 11.88
N THR A 937 15.40 -31.58 12.87
CA THR A 937 14.19 -32.38 12.68
C THR A 937 13.00 -31.44 12.53
N ILE A 938 12.17 -31.63 11.49
CA ILE A 938 11.00 -30.81 11.17
C ILE A 938 9.75 -31.70 11.16
N VAL A 939 8.69 -31.24 11.84
CA VAL A 939 7.31 -31.72 11.72
C VAL A 939 6.45 -30.47 11.60
N GLN A 940 6.03 -30.15 10.38
CA GLN A 940 5.17 -28.99 10.13
C GLN A 940 3.83 -29.15 10.87
N PRO A 941 3.21 -28.05 11.33
CA PRO A 941 1.83 -28.09 11.81
C PRO A 941 0.90 -28.57 10.70
N THR A 942 -0.02 -29.49 11.02
CA THR A 942 -1.03 -30.02 10.09
C THR A 942 -1.83 -28.91 9.41
N ASN A 943 -2.03 -27.78 10.08
CA ASN A 943 -2.67 -26.57 9.57
C ASN A 943 -1.92 -25.98 8.36
N SER A 944 -0.59 -25.82 8.46
CA SER A 944 0.24 -25.29 7.38
C SER A 944 0.29 -26.24 6.17
N ILE A 945 0.40 -27.54 6.39
CA ILE A 945 0.31 -28.55 5.32
C ILE A 945 -1.07 -28.48 4.64
N ALA A 946 -2.15 -28.20 5.39
CA ALA A 946 -3.48 -28.02 4.82
C ALA A 946 -3.61 -26.73 3.99
N GLN A 947 -3.01 -25.61 4.41
CA GLN A 947 -3.03 -24.34 3.68
C GLN A 947 -2.31 -24.44 2.33
N PHE A 948 -1.15 -25.09 2.33
CA PHE A 948 -0.26 -25.15 1.18
C PHE A 948 -0.38 -26.48 0.40
N ALA A 949 -1.37 -27.31 0.72
CA ALA A 949 -1.59 -28.65 0.16
C ALA A 949 -1.68 -28.72 -1.38
N THR A 950 -2.06 -27.61 -2.02
CA THR A 950 -2.19 -27.47 -3.49
C THR A 950 -1.47 -26.23 -4.02
N ASN A 951 -0.60 -25.60 -3.22
CA ASN A 951 0.11 -24.38 -3.60
C ASN A 951 1.41 -24.76 -4.33
N THR A 952 1.54 -24.32 -5.59
CA THR A 952 2.71 -24.59 -6.45
C THR A 952 3.84 -23.55 -6.31
N ASP A 953 3.58 -22.45 -5.62
CA ASP A 953 4.51 -21.32 -5.46
C ASP A 953 5.46 -21.53 -4.25
N VAL A 954 5.30 -22.65 -3.54
CA VAL A 954 6.07 -23.05 -2.36
C VAL A 954 6.58 -24.49 -2.51
N TYR A 955 7.65 -24.84 -1.79
CA TYR A 955 8.14 -26.22 -1.81
C TYR A 955 7.13 -27.17 -1.15
N PRO A 956 6.87 -28.37 -1.71
CA PRO A 956 6.14 -29.42 -1.02
C PRO A 956 6.76 -29.72 0.36
N GLU A 957 5.91 -29.86 1.38
CA GLU A 957 6.26 -29.88 2.83
C GLU A 957 6.67 -28.53 3.46
N TYR A 958 6.58 -27.40 2.76
CA TYR A 958 6.96 -26.08 3.29
C TYR A 958 5.87 -25.03 3.07
N GLY A 959 5.87 -24.01 3.93
CA GLY A 959 5.16 -22.76 3.65
C GLY A 959 6.01 -21.79 2.81
N PRO A 960 5.45 -20.63 2.44
CA PRO A 960 6.22 -19.57 1.79
C PRO A 960 7.29 -19.02 2.72
N PHE A 961 8.46 -18.68 2.17
CA PHE A 961 9.54 -18.04 2.92
C PHE A 961 9.14 -16.66 3.44
N VAL A 962 9.50 -16.41 4.70
CA VAL A 962 9.47 -15.09 5.31
C VAL A 962 10.91 -14.72 5.64
N ALA A 963 11.48 -13.70 5.00
CA ALA A 963 12.80 -13.20 5.40
C ALA A 963 12.78 -12.86 6.90
N MET A 964 13.84 -13.23 7.63
CA MET A 964 13.96 -13.02 9.08
C MET A 964 15.21 -12.24 9.46
N ASP A 965 15.06 -10.92 9.59
CA ASP A 965 16.11 -9.98 10.01
C ASP A 965 15.96 -9.56 11.47
N ALA A 966 17.09 -9.35 12.16
CA ALA A 966 17.16 -8.90 13.56
C ALA A 966 16.33 -9.71 14.59
N GLY A 967 15.98 -10.96 14.28
CA GLY A 967 15.17 -11.83 15.14
C GLY A 967 13.66 -11.69 14.95
N ALA A 968 13.22 -10.99 13.92
CA ALA A 968 11.81 -10.85 13.53
C ALA A 968 11.60 -11.27 12.08
N CYS A 969 10.35 -11.42 11.65
CA CYS A 969 10.01 -11.33 10.23
C CYS A 969 10.37 -9.95 9.66
N SER A 970 10.97 -9.91 8.47
CA SER A 970 11.31 -8.68 7.76
C SER A 970 10.08 -8.00 7.19
N ALA A 971 10.12 -6.67 7.23
CA ALA A 971 9.03 -5.78 6.83
C ALA A 971 8.97 -5.66 5.29
N ALA A 972 7.85 -6.05 4.66
CA ALA A 972 7.60 -5.81 3.24
C ALA A 972 7.11 -4.36 3.08
N GLY A 973 8.06 -3.42 3.14
CA GLY A 973 7.79 -2.09 3.67
C GLY A 973 7.01 -2.20 4.98
N THR A 974 6.09 -1.29 5.28
CA THR A 974 5.36 -1.33 6.57
C THR A 974 4.24 -2.37 6.68
N SER A 975 4.30 -3.51 5.98
CA SER A 975 3.41 -4.66 6.25
C SER A 975 4.23 -5.88 6.62
N LEU A 976 3.80 -6.60 7.65
CA LEU A 976 4.35 -7.91 7.96
C LEU A 976 3.77 -8.83 6.88
N PRO A 977 4.61 -9.55 6.12
CA PRO A 977 4.11 -10.38 5.04
C PRO A 977 3.10 -11.38 5.61
N LEU A 978 1.99 -11.60 4.90
CA LEU A 978 0.86 -12.44 5.33
C LEU A 978 1.27 -13.74 6.08
N PRO A 979 2.28 -14.50 5.63
CA PRO A 979 2.68 -15.74 6.31
C PRO A 979 3.29 -15.53 7.72
N CYS A 980 3.87 -14.37 8.00
CA CYS A 980 4.37 -14.01 9.33
C CYS A 980 3.24 -13.83 10.37
N LEU A 981 2.10 -13.32 9.91
CA LEU A 981 0.91 -13.15 10.74
C LEU A 981 0.28 -14.52 10.99
N GLN A 982 0.24 -15.38 9.96
CA GLN A 982 -0.30 -16.74 10.02
C GLN A 982 0.44 -17.67 11.00
N PHE A 983 1.69 -17.38 11.39
CA PHE A 983 2.43 -18.18 12.37
C PHE A 983 1.76 -18.30 13.75
N ASN A 984 0.98 -17.28 14.15
CA ASN A 984 0.28 -17.20 15.44
C ASN A 984 -1.18 -16.70 15.28
N GLY A 985 -1.76 -16.82 14.08
CA GLY A 985 -3.12 -16.35 13.77
C GLY A 985 -3.37 -14.84 13.92
N LEU A 986 -2.34 -14.00 13.74
CA LEU A 986 -2.44 -12.57 14.04
C LEU A 986 -3.24 -11.80 12.99
N ASN A 987 -3.81 -10.65 13.39
CA ASN A 987 -4.64 -9.78 12.54
C ASN A 987 -5.83 -10.54 11.88
N GLY A 988 -6.31 -11.61 12.52
CA GLY A 988 -7.35 -12.51 11.99
C GLY A 988 -6.86 -13.47 10.91
N THR A 989 -5.59 -13.46 10.54
CA THR A 989 -5.05 -14.50 9.63
C THR A 989 -5.15 -15.86 10.30
N VAL A 990 -5.32 -16.94 9.52
CA VAL A 990 -5.40 -18.31 10.05
C VAL A 990 -4.19 -18.63 10.93
N ASP A 991 -4.41 -19.26 12.09
CA ASP A 991 -3.32 -19.85 12.87
C ASP A 991 -2.84 -21.16 12.23
N LEU A 992 -1.80 -21.04 11.41
CA LEU A 992 -1.11 -22.15 10.77
C LEU A 992 -0.04 -22.78 11.68
N GLY A 993 0.18 -22.21 12.88
CA GLY A 993 1.32 -22.51 13.71
C GLY A 993 2.65 -22.02 13.10
N PRO A 994 3.76 -22.10 13.86
CA PRO A 994 5.08 -21.61 13.45
C PRO A 994 5.79 -22.55 12.46
N PHE A 995 5.26 -22.66 11.25
CA PHE A 995 5.78 -23.50 10.15
C PHE A 995 7.12 -23.02 9.59
N VAL A 996 7.94 -23.94 9.09
CA VAL A 996 9.16 -23.61 8.36
C VAL A 996 8.80 -23.21 6.93
N GLY A 997 9.22 -22.02 6.51
CA GLY A 997 9.05 -21.51 5.14
C GLY A 997 10.27 -21.76 4.27
N GLY A 998 10.10 -21.84 2.94
CA GLY A 998 11.20 -22.04 1.99
C GLY A 998 10.97 -21.38 0.62
N VAL A 999 12.05 -20.90 -0.03
CA VAL A 999 11.98 -20.27 -1.37
C VAL A 999 13.21 -20.58 -2.23
N PRO A 1000 13.05 -20.87 -3.54
CA PRO A 1000 14.17 -21.03 -4.46
C PRO A 1000 14.89 -19.69 -4.68
N GLN A 1001 16.22 -19.69 -4.57
CA GLN A 1001 17.07 -18.49 -4.63
C GLN A 1001 18.18 -18.57 -5.69
N THR A 1002 18.10 -19.59 -6.56
CA THR A 1002 19.06 -19.94 -7.62
C THR A 1002 19.17 -18.91 -8.76
N ALA A 1003 18.16 -18.07 -8.98
CA ALA A 1003 18.04 -17.20 -10.18
C ALA A 1003 18.63 -15.78 -10.04
N ASP A 1004 19.25 -15.44 -8.91
CA ASP A 1004 19.86 -14.14 -8.67
C ASP A 1004 21.25 -14.06 -9.30
N ALA A 1005 21.39 -13.23 -10.34
CA ALA A 1005 22.62 -13.13 -11.13
C ALA A 1005 23.86 -12.68 -10.31
N ARG A 1006 23.68 -12.13 -9.10
CA ARG A 1006 24.79 -11.75 -8.19
C ARG A 1006 25.50 -12.97 -7.60
N ALA A 1007 24.85 -14.13 -7.60
CA ALA A 1007 25.43 -15.37 -7.12
C ALA A 1007 24.60 -16.56 -7.63
N LEU A 1008 24.91 -17.01 -8.84
CA LEU A 1008 24.26 -18.15 -9.50
C LEU A 1008 24.70 -19.48 -8.88
N TYR A 1009 24.13 -19.83 -7.73
CA TYR A 1009 24.38 -21.08 -7.00
C TYR A 1009 23.22 -22.08 -7.22
N PRO A 1010 23.41 -23.16 -8.02
CA PRO A 1010 22.39 -24.18 -8.24
C PRO A 1010 21.97 -24.87 -6.94
N GLY A 1011 20.65 -24.96 -6.69
CA GLY A 1011 20.12 -25.57 -5.47
C GLY A 1011 20.13 -24.65 -4.25
N THR A 1012 20.27 -23.34 -4.44
CA THR A 1012 20.07 -22.39 -3.34
C THR A 1012 18.59 -22.36 -2.94
N ILE A 1013 18.33 -22.68 -1.68
CA ILE A 1013 17.05 -22.46 -1.01
C ILE A 1013 17.34 -21.65 0.24
N TRP A 1014 16.53 -20.63 0.51
CA TRP A 1014 16.51 -19.94 1.81
C TRP A 1014 15.31 -20.41 2.62
N PHE A 1015 15.53 -20.63 3.90
CA PHE A 1015 14.56 -21.17 4.85
C PHE A 1015 14.33 -20.19 6.00
N SER A 1016 13.09 -20.10 6.47
CA SER A 1016 12.69 -19.20 7.55
C SER A 1016 12.17 -19.99 8.75
N TYR A 1017 12.87 -19.88 9.89
CA TYR A 1017 12.61 -20.65 11.12
C TYR A 1017 11.97 -19.79 12.22
N PRO A 1018 10.63 -19.75 12.33
CA PRO A 1018 9.95 -18.93 13.34
C PRO A 1018 10.12 -19.49 14.76
N ASN A 1019 10.42 -18.62 15.72
CA ASN A 1019 10.53 -18.98 17.13
C ASN A 1019 9.71 -17.99 17.99
N SER A 1020 9.66 -18.19 19.31
CA SER A 1020 8.80 -17.43 20.21
C SER A 1020 8.91 -15.91 20.00
N CYS A 1021 7.77 -15.23 20.02
CA CYS A 1021 7.68 -13.78 19.73
C CYS A 1021 8.23 -13.40 18.32
N VAL A 1022 8.00 -14.23 17.28
CA VAL A 1022 8.53 -14.09 15.89
C VAL A 1022 8.27 -12.72 15.23
N GLN A 1023 7.25 -11.97 15.67
CA GLN A 1023 6.93 -10.65 15.15
C GLN A 1023 7.76 -9.50 15.78
N SER A 1024 8.63 -9.79 16.75
CA SER A 1024 9.45 -8.78 17.45
C SER A 1024 10.95 -9.06 17.33
N PRO A 1025 11.80 -8.05 17.06
CA PRO A 1025 13.24 -8.25 16.99
C PRO A 1025 13.81 -8.62 18.37
N TRP A 1026 14.99 -9.25 18.42
CA TRP A 1026 15.58 -9.84 19.64
C TRP A 1026 15.51 -8.92 20.87
N ALA A 1027 15.82 -7.63 20.70
CA ALA A 1027 15.80 -6.62 21.77
C ALA A 1027 14.41 -6.35 22.40
N LYS A 1028 13.32 -6.83 21.79
CA LYS A 1028 11.93 -6.65 22.25
C LYS A 1028 11.26 -7.95 22.74
N LYS A 1029 11.95 -9.10 22.66
CA LYS A 1029 11.37 -10.43 22.99
C LYS A 1029 11.33 -10.73 24.50
N THR A 1030 10.40 -10.08 25.21
CA THR A 1030 10.18 -10.27 26.65
C THR A 1030 9.69 -11.68 27.00
N PRO A 1031 9.89 -12.18 28.24
CA PRO A 1031 9.34 -13.47 28.68
C PRO A 1031 7.82 -13.57 28.51
N ALA A 1032 7.09 -12.48 28.77
CA ALA A 1032 5.65 -12.42 28.56
C ALA A 1032 5.26 -12.60 27.08
N CYS A 1033 6.01 -12.00 26.15
CA CYS A 1033 5.79 -12.20 24.71
C CYS A 1033 6.09 -13.65 24.28
N ARG A 1034 7.09 -14.30 24.88
CA ARG A 1034 7.47 -15.68 24.54
C ARG A 1034 6.49 -16.73 25.06
N GLU A 1035 5.84 -16.47 26.20
CA GLU A 1035 4.76 -17.33 26.70
C GLU A 1035 3.45 -17.11 25.94
N ALA A 1036 3.15 -15.86 25.55
CA ALA A 1036 1.97 -15.53 24.73
C ALA A 1036 2.08 -16.04 23.28
N PHE A 1037 3.26 -15.97 22.68
CA PHE A 1037 3.53 -16.40 21.30
C PHE A 1037 4.64 -17.44 21.28
N LYS A 1038 4.24 -18.71 21.38
CA LYS A 1038 5.16 -19.85 21.45
C LYS A 1038 5.78 -20.15 20.08
N GLY A 1039 7.01 -20.68 20.09
CA GLY A 1039 7.83 -20.82 18.90
C GLY A 1039 7.75 -22.17 18.21
N GLY A 1040 8.33 -22.25 17.01
CA GLY A 1040 8.55 -23.54 16.36
C GLY A 1040 9.61 -24.39 17.05
N LEU A 1041 10.53 -23.79 17.83
CA LEU A 1041 11.62 -24.51 18.50
C LEU A 1041 11.13 -25.35 19.70
N CYS A 1042 11.43 -26.64 19.68
CA CYS A 1042 11.27 -27.53 20.83
C CYS A 1042 12.31 -27.25 21.93
N PRO A 1043 11.97 -27.46 23.22
CA PRO A 1043 12.95 -27.50 24.30
C PRO A 1043 14.04 -28.56 24.07
N TYR A 1044 15.18 -28.43 24.75
CA TYR A 1044 16.29 -29.37 24.57
C TYR A 1044 15.89 -30.83 24.84
N GLY A 1045 16.31 -31.75 23.96
CA GLY A 1045 15.96 -33.16 24.01
C GLY A 1045 14.53 -33.51 23.57
N VAL A 1046 13.64 -32.52 23.37
CA VAL A 1046 12.26 -32.75 22.92
C VAL A 1046 12.20 -32.90 21.40
N LYS A 1047 11.46 -33.90 20.91
CA LYS A 1047 11.19 -34.09 19.48
C LYS A 1047 9.98 -33.26 19.05
N PRO A 1048 9.97 -32.69 17.82
CA PRO A 1048 8.80 -32.01 17.28
C PRO A 1048 7.67 -33.00 17.03
N ASP A 1049 6.44 -32.51 17.23
CA ASP A 1049 5.18 -33.23 16.99
C ASP A 1049 4.20 -32.42 16.12
N GLY A 1050 4.58 -31.22 15.67
CA GLY A 1050 3.74 -30.32 14.88
C GLY A 1050 2.64 -29.61 15.68
N VAL A 1051 2.60 -29.80 17.00
CA VAL A 1051 1.52 -29.30 17.88
C VAL A 1051 2.07 -28.48 19.05
N LYS A 1052 3.10 -28.99 19.74
CA LYS A 1052 3.83 -28.28 20.81
C LYS A 1052 5.03 -27.50 20.26
N CYS A 1053 5.66 -28.05 19.22
CA CYS A 1053 6.78 -27.45 18.52
C CYS A 1053 6.92 -28.07 17.12
N THR A 1054 7.44 -27.28 16.18
CA THR A 1054 7.57 -27.61 14.75
C THR A 1054 8.96 -28.16 14.40
N PHE A 1055 10.01 -27.74 15.11
CA PHE A 1055 11.38 -28.18 14.84
C PHE A 1055 12.23 -28.31 16.10
N SER A 1056 13.18 -29.25 16.08
CA SER A 1056 14.31 -29.29 17.01
C SER A 1056 15.62 -29.33 16.21
N TYR A 1057 16.71 -28.88 16.82
CA TYR A 1057 18.02 -28.83 16.16
C TYR A 1057 19.14 -29.37 17.06
N SER A 1058 20.24 -29.76 16.43
CA SER A 1058 21.57 -29.71 17.06
C SER A 1058 22.57 -29.13 16.07
N ILE A 1059 23.54 -28.35 16.56
CA ILE A 1059 24.69 -27.94 15.74
C ILE A 1059 25.65 -29.13 15.66
N LEU A 1060 26.03 -29.50 14.43
CA LEU A 1060 27.05 -30.53 14.19
C LEU A 1060 28.45 -29.99 14.44
N GLY A 1061 28.70 -28.74 14.04
CA GLY A 1061 29.97 -28.05 14.17
C GLY A 1061 29.99 -26.77 13.32
N TYR A 1062 31.17 -26.19 13.14
CA TYR A 1062 31.37 -25.00 12.31
C TYR A 1062 32.68 -25.07 11.52
N LEU A 1063 32.72 -24.36 10.39
CA LEU A 1063 33.88 -24.17 9.53
C LEU A 1063 34.22 -22.68 9.48
N ALA A 1064 35.47 -22.32 9.77
CA ALA A 1064 35.95 -20.95 9.60
C ALA A 1064 35.99 -20.60 8.10
N LEU A 1065 35.42 -19.45 7.71
CA LEU A 1065 35.39 -19.00 6.32
C LEU A 1065 36.81 -18.74 5.80
N ASP A 1066 37.70 -18.24 6.65
CA ASP A 1066 39.12 -17.97 6.33
C ASP A 1066 39.92 -19.25 6.04
N ASP A 1067 39.50 -20.39 6.60
CA ASP A 1067 40.04 -21.72 6.24
C ASP A 1067 39.48 -22.22 4.89
N LEU A 1068 38.18 -22.01 4.64
CA LEU A 1068 37.52 -22.43 3.40
C LEU A 1068 38.05 -21.68 2.16
N VAL A 1069 38.24 -20.36 2.26
CA VAL A 1069 38.76 -19.56 1.13
C VAL A 1069 40.30 -19.56 1.04
N GLY A 1070 40.98 -20.22 1.99
CA GLY A 1070 42.43 -20.46 1.96
C GLY A 1070 43.32 -19.37 2.57
N ILE A 1071 42.76 -18.33 3.19
CA ILE A 1071 43.53 -17.22 3.80
C ILE A 1071 44.53 -17.73 4.84
N THR A 1072 44.12 -18.67 5.70
CA THR A 1072 44.98 -19.27 6.75
C THR A 1072 46.15 -20.09 6.21
N SER A 1073 46.14 -20.44 4.92
CA SER A 1073 47.20 -21.17 4.22
C SER A 1073 48.17 -20.23 3.48
N MET A 1074 47.87 -18.93 3.38
CA MET A 1074 48.70 -17.96 2.67
C MET A 1074 49.71 -17.28 3.60
N LYS A 1075 50.91 -17.01 3.07
CA LYS A 1075 51.98 -16.26 3.74
C LYS A 1075 51.70 -14.76 3.73
N ASN A 1076 51.97 -14.10 4.86
CA ASN A 1076 51.96 -12.66 5.01
C ASN A 1076 53.30 -12.07 4.51
N PRO A 1077 53.33 -11.24 3.45
CA PRO A 1077 54.56 -10.69 2.89
C PRO A 1077 55.40 -9.84 3.86
N ALA A 1078 54.80 -9.33 4.95
CA ALA A 1078 55.48 -8.49 5.94
C ALA A 1078 56.09 -9.27 7.12
N THR A 1079 55.77 -10.56 7.30
CA THR A 1079 56.21 -11.35 8.48
C THR A 1079 56.67 -12.78 8.19
N ASP A 1080 56.43 -13.30 6.97
CA ASP A 1080 56.60 -14.72 6.60
C ASP A 1080 55.89 -15.73 7.54
N ALA A 1081 54.98 -15.28 8.40
CA ALA A 1081 53.99 -16.14 9.05
C ALA A 1081 52.80 -16.36 8.09
N ASN A 1082 51.98 -17.38 8.34
CA ASN A 1082 50.68 -17.46 7.69
C ASN A 1082 49.74 -16.35 8.23
N PHE A 1083 48.78 -15.90 7.42
CA PHE A 1083 47.74 -14.98 7.91
C PHE A 1083 46.87 -15.67 8.98
N ALA A 1084 46.68 -15.02 10.12
CA ALA A 1084 45.86 -15.57 11.20
C ALA A 1084 44.34 -15.38 10.97
N ASN A 1085 43.94 -14.46 10.08
CA ASN A 1085 42.55 -14.16 9.72
C ASN A 1085 42.46 -13.14 8.57
N TYR A 1086 41.25 -12.95 8.06
CA TYR A 1086 40.87 -11.98 7.03
C TYR A 1086 41.31 -10.53 7.33
N SER A 1087 41.29 -10.09 8.59
CA SER A 1087 41.70 -8.71 8.92
C SER A 1087 43.19 -8.48 8.64
N GLN A 1088 44.05 -9.45 8.95
CA GLN A 1088 45.48 -9.35 8.58
C GLN A 1088 45.68 -9.36 7.05
N PHE A 1089 44.94 -10.21 6.34
CA PHE A 1089 44.99 -10.33 4.88
C PHE A 1089 44.56 -9.03 4.17
N CYS A 1090 43.44 -8.42 4.59
CA CYS A 1090 42.96 -7.15 4.05
C CYS A 1090 43.88 -5.97 4.43
N ASN A 1091 44.43 -5.94 5.64
CA ASN A 1091 45.39 -4.91 6.04
C ASN A 1091 46.70 -4.98 5.23
N ALA A 1092 47.12 -6.16 4.80
CA ALA A 1092 48.20 -6.38 3.82
C ALA A 1092 47.84 -5.99 2.37
N LYS A 1093 46.68 -5.34 2.16
CA LYS A 1093 46.15 -4.86 0.86
C LYS A 1093 45.85 -5.96 -0.17
N LEU A 1094 45.63 -7.18 0.30
CA LEU A 1094 45.12 -8.28 -0.52
C LEU A 1094 43.59 -8.22 -0.60
N THR A 1095 43.04 -8.65 -1.74
CA THR A 1095 41.60 -8.57 -2.05
C THR A 1095 40.96 -9.94 -1.94
N GLU A 1096 39.91 -10.10 -1.13
CA GLU A 1096 39.15 -11.36 -1.09
C GLU A 1096 38.25 -11.48 -2.32
N PHE A 1097 37.45 -10.45 -2.59
CA PHE A 1097 36.62 -10.35 -3.78
C PHE A 1097 36.36 -8.88 -4.11
N SER A 1098 36.42 -8.51 -5.38
CA SER A 1098 36.06 -7.18 -5.89
C SER A 1098 35.43 -7.35 -7.25
N ALA A 1099 34.28 -6.71 -7.48
CA ALA A 1099 33.58 -6.75 -8.77
C ALA A 1099 32.61 -5.57 -8.94
N THR A 1100 32.45 -5.11 -10.18
CA THR A 1100 31.44 -4.12 -10.58
C THR A 1100 30.09 -4.81 -10.76
N LEU A 1101 29.02 -4.31 -10.14
CA LEU A 1101 27.67 -4.82 -10.37
C LEU A 1101 27.11 -4.24 -11.68
N LEU A 1102 26.79 -5.11 -12.65
CA LEU A 1102 26.16 -4.71 -13.90
C LEU A 1102 24.62 -4.55 -13.74
N PRO A 1103 23.96 -3.74 -14.59
CA PRO A 1103 22.50 -3.56 -14.57
C PRO A 1103 21.66 -4.84 -14.80
N ASN A 1104 22.26 -5.93 -15.27
CA ASN A 1104 21.64 -7.26 -15.35
C ASN A 1104 21.83 -8.10 -14.07
N ASN A 1105 22.27 -7.48 -12.97
CA ASN A 1105 22.64 -8.08 -11.69
C ASN A 1105 23.85 -9.05 -11.70
N SER A 1106 24.62 -9.17 -12.79
CA SER A 1106 25.85 -9.99 -12.82
C SER A 1106 27.13 -9.19 -12.51
N TRP A 1107 28.24 -9.88 -12.23
CA TRP A 1107 29.53 -9.23 -11.91
C TRP A 1107 30.42 -8.99 -13.13
N ALA A 1108 31.02 -7.80 -13.22
CA ALA A 1108 32.13 -7.46 -14.10
C ALA A 1108 33.40 -7.12 -13.28
N ASP A 1109 34.52 -6.89 -13.98
CA ASP A 1109 35.78 -6.38 -13.40
C ASP A 1109 36.30 -7.19 -12.19
N VAL A 1110 36.11 -8.51 -12.25
CA VAL A 1110 36.35 -9.42 -11.12
C VAL A 1110 37.85 -9.48 -10.78
N SER A 1111 38.19 -9.08 -9.56
CA SER A 1111 39.53 -9.10 -9.00
C SER A 1111 39.55 -9.81 -7.65
N SER A 1112 40.53 -10.68 -7.45
CA SER A 1112 40.77 -11.39 -6.19
C SER A 1112 42.24 -11.82 -6.08
N SER A 1113 42.75 -11.84 -4.85
CA SER A 1113 44.01 -12.47 -4.48
C SER A 1113 43.84 -13.95 -4.09
N LEU A 1114 42.62 -14.48 -4.18
CA LEU A 1114 42.24 -15.88 -3.86
C LEU A 1114 41.66 -16.56 -5.10
N THR A 1115 42.22 -17.70 -5.50
CA THR A 1115 41.67 -18.51 -6.61
C THR A 1115 40.26 -19.04 -6.34
N PHE A 1116 39.85 -19.10 -5.06
CA PHE A 1116 38.54 -19.56 -4.62
C PHE A 1116 37.38 -18.82 -5.31
N TRP A 1117 37.51 -17.52 -5.61
CA TRP A 1117 36.42 -16.70 -6.18
C TRP A 1117 36.48 -16.51 -7.71
N ASN A 1118 37.38 -17.20 -8.42
CA ASN A 1118 37.50 -17.11 -9.88
C ASN A 1118 36.23 -17.58 -10.61
N ASN A 1119 35.71 -16.79 -11.55
CA ASN A 1119 34.43 -17.04 -12.24
C ASN A 1119 33.21 -17.04 -11.28
N PRO A 1120 32.81 -15.87 -10.71
CA PRO A 1120 31.66 -15.78 -9.79
C PRO A 1120 30.28 -15.89 -10.49
N ASN A 1121 30.24 -15.64 -11.80
CA ASN A 1121 29.05 -15.77 -12.65
C ASN A 1121 28.86 -17.20 -13.21
N ASP A 1122 29.81 -18.11 -13.01
CA ASP A 1122 29.74 -19.47 -13.52
C ASP A 1122 29.03 -20.40 -12.51
N PRO A 1123 27.86 -20.97 -12.85
CA PRO A 1123 27.14 -21.87 -11.95
C PRO A 1123 27.89 -23.18 -11.66
N VAL A 1124 28.81 -23.62 -12.52
CA VAL A 1124 29.65 -24.80 -12.29
C VAL A 1124 30.73 -24.49 -11.26
N ALA A 1125 31.43 -23.36 -11.38
CA ALA A 1125 32.36 -22.88 -10.36
C ALA A 1125 31.66 -22.65 -9.01
N ASN A 1126 30.46 -22.04 -9.01
CA ASN A 1126 29.66 -21.85 -7.79
C ASN A 1126 29.24 -23.18 -7.14
N LYS A 1127 28.84 -24.19 -7.94
CA LYS A 1127 28.57 -25.53 -7.42
C LYS A 1127 29.81 -26.20 -6.81
N ALA A 1128 30.98 -26.06 -7.44
CA ALA A 1128 32.24 -26.59 -6.91
C ALA A 1128 32.63 -25.92 -5.57
N ARG A 1129 32.40 -24.61 -5.41
CA ARG A 1129 32.56 -23.91 -4.13
C ARG A 1129 31.65 -24.49 -3.04
N ALA A 1130 30.40 -24.80 -3.38
CA ALA A 1130 29.45 -25.38 -2.43
C ALA A 1130 29.84 -26.80 -2.00
N ASP A 1131 30.39 -27.61 -2.90
CA ASP A 1131 30.92 -28.94 -2.56
C ASP A 1131 32.16 -28.85 -1.64
N ALA A 1132 33.00 -27.82 -1.83
CA ALA A 1132 34.14 -27.55 -0.96
C ALA A 1132 33.75 -27.26 0.51
N VAL A 1133 32.56 -26.69 0.75
CA VAL A 1133 32.05 -26.45 2.12
C VAL A 1133 31.99 -27.76 2.93
N VAL A 1134 31.54 -28.86 2.32
CA VAL A 1134 31.39 -30.17 2.98
C VAL A 1134 32.74 -30.86 3.13
N THR A 1135 33.58 -30.85 2.10
CA THR A 1135 34.88 -31.55 2.14
C THR A 1135 35.86 -30.86 3.09
N THR A 1136 35.90 -29.52 3.12
CA THR A 1136 36.73 -28.77 4.06
C THR A 1136 36.25 -28.95 5.50
N TYR A 1137 34.94 -28.99 5.75
CA TYR A 1137 34.41 -29.31 7.09
C TYR A 1137 34.86 -30.70 7.55
N ALA A 1138 34.73 -31.73 6.71
CA ALA A 1138 35.18 -33.09 7.03
C ALA A 1138 36.70 -33.17 7.32
N ALA A 1139 37.53 -32.38 6.64
CA ALA A 1139 38.97 -32.30 6.85
C ALA A 1139 39.39 -31.46 8.08
N LYS A 1140 38.53 -30.55 8.56
CA LYS A 1140 38.77 -29.65 9.70
C LYS A 1140 38.07 -30.09 10.99
N MET A 1141 37.20 -31.10 10.92
CA MET A 1141 36.41 -31.60 12.04
C MET A 1141 37.29 -32.11 13.19
N ALA A 1142 37.11 -31.53 14.38
CA ALA A 1142 37.75 -31.95 15.62
C ALA A 1142 36.70 -32.09 16.74
N ALA A 1143 36.94 -32.97 17.73
CA ALA A 1143 36.01 -33.12 18.85
C ALA A 1143 35.80 -31.77 19.58
N PRO A 1144 34.55 -31.40 19.94
CA PRO A 1144 33.34 -32.22 19.97
C PRO A 1144 32.42 -32.13 18.71
N MET A 1145 32.94 -31.71 17.55
CA MET A 1145 32.16 -31.68 16.30
C MET A 1145 31.76 -33.08 15.81
N LYS A 1146 30.67 -33.13 15.01
CA LYS A 1146 30.04 -34.34 14.47
C LYS A 1146 30.05 -34.32 12.93
N ALA A 1147 30.17 -35.49 12.31
CA ALA A 1147 30.18 -35.61 10.85
C ALA A 1147 28.81 -35.26 10.23
N ILE A 1148 28.84 -34.63 9.05
CA ILE A 1148 27.65 -34.47 8.20
C ILE A 1148 27.29 -35.85 7.61
N PRO A 1149 26.02 -36.31 7.70
CA PRO A 1149 25.60 -37.59 7.13
C PRO A 1149 25.67 -37.56 5.60
N THR A 1150 25.94 -38.69 4.95
CA THR A 1150 25.88 -38.77 3.48
C THR A 1150 24.44 -38.56 3.00
N LEU A 1151 24.27 -37.95 1.82
CA LEU A 1151 22.94 -37.68 1.24
C LEU A 1151 22.07 -38.95 1.13
N ALA A 1152 22.67 -40.09 0.82
CA ALA A 1152 21.98 -41.39 0.78
C ALA A 1152 21.52 -41.86 2.17
N ALA A 1153 22.36 -41.76 3.20
CA ALA A 1153 22.00 -42.13 4.57
C ALA A 1153 20.95 -41.18 5.18
N LEU A 1154 21.00 -39.90 4.81
CA LEU A 1154 20.00 -38.91 5.20
C LEU A 1154 18.65 -39.18 4.52
N THR A 1155 18.65 -39.44 3.21
CA THR A 1155 17.43 -39.77 2.45
C THR A 1155 16.80 -41.08 2.92
N ALA A 1156 17.60 -42.10 3.22
CA ALA A 1156 17.12 -43.38 3.76
C ALA A 1156 16.60 -43.28 5.22
N ALA A 1157 16.96 -42.23 5.96
CA ALA A 1157 16.44 -41.96 7.29
C ALA A 1157 15.12 -41.14 7.28
N ASN A 1158 14.67 -40.68 6.10
CA ASN A 1158 13.53 -39.78 5.94
C ASN A 1158 12.31 -40.46 5.30
N PRO A 1159 11.09 -39.99 5.60
CA PRO A 1159 9.86 -40.56 5.05
C PRO A 1159 9.66 -40.20 3.57
N PRO A 1160 9.02 -41.06 2.75
CA PRO A 1160 8.65 -40.72 1.38
C PRO A 1160 7.73 -39.49 1.30
N CYS A 1161 7.99 -38.61 0.33
CA CYS A 1161 7.29 -37.33 0.16
C CYS A 1161 5.76 -37.44 0.07
N TYR A 1162 5.22 -38.53 -0.50
CA TYR A 1162 3.78 -38.75 -0.64
C TYR A 1162 3.04 -38.92 0.70
N LYS A 1163 3.76 -39.18 1.81
CA LYS A 1163 3.16 -39.27 3.15
C LYS A 1163 2.90 -37.91 3.79
N ASN A 1164 3.62 -36.89 3.35
CA ASN A 1164 3.70 -35.57 3.98
C ASN A 1164 3.16 -34.44 3.08
N SER A 1165 3.16 -34.65 1.75
CA SER A 1165 2.65 -33.69 0.77
C SER A 1165 1.55 -34.30 -0.10
N LYS A 1166 0.41 -33.60 -0.18
CA LYS A 1166 -0.72 -33.96 -1.06
C LYS A 1166 -0.35 -33.88 -2.53
N ILE A 1167 0.43 -32.87 -2.96
CA ILE A 1167 0.95 -32.76 -4.33
C ILE A 1167 1.78 -34.01 -4.68
N CYS A 1168 2.64 -34.46 -3.77
CA CYS A 1168 3.45 -35.66 -3.97
C CYS A 1168 2.66 -36.98 -3.89
N TYR A 1169 1.48 -36.98 -3.26
CA TYR A 1169 0.55 -38.09 -3.28
C TYR A 1169 -0.27 -38.13 -4.59
N ASP A 1170 -0.55 -36.99 -5.20
CA ASP A 1170 -1.32 -36.90 -6.46
C ASP A 1170 -0.44 -37.04 -7.72
N ALA A 1171 0.86 -36.72 -7.64
CA ALA A 1171 1.80 -36.75 -8.75
C ALA A 1171 1.90 -38.12 -9.44
N GLU A 1172 1.73 -38.14 -10.78
CA GLU A 1172 1.74 -39.35 -11.62
C GLU A 1172 3.04 -40.16 -11.47
N PHE A 1173 4.18 -39.48 -11.50
CA PHE A 1173 5.51 -40.09 -11.33
C PHE A 1173 6.06 -39.94 -9.91
N GLY A 1174 5.23 -39.49 -8.96
CA GLY A 1174 5.59 -39.32 -7.56
C GLY A 1174 6.54 -38.14 -7.28
N CYS A 1175 7.31 -38.27 -6.20
CA CYS A 1175 8.28 -37.26 -5.76
C CYS A 1175 9.57 -37.90 -5.25
N ARG A 1176 10.67 -37.13 -5.30
CA ARG A 1176 11.96 -37.46 -4.68
C ARG A 1176 12.33 -36.45 -3.60
N ARG A 1177 13.22 -36.83 -2.68
CA ARG A 1177 13.93 -35.87 -1.81
C ARG A 1177 15.23 -35.42 -2.46
N THR A 1178 15.54 -34.13 -2.35
CA THR A 1178 16.74 -33.53 -2.94
C THR A 1178 17.49 -32.66 -1.93
N LEU A 1179 18.79 -32.47 -2.18
CA LEU A 1179 19.71 -31.66 -1.37
C LEU A 1179 19.93 -32.17 0.07
N TYR A 1180 20.93 -31.62 0.75
CA TYR A 1180 21.10 -31.80 2.20
C TYR A 1180 19.90 -31.27 3.01
N ALA A 1181 19.18 -30.28 2.46
CA ALA A 1181 17.94 -29.77 3.04
C ALA A 1181 16.73 -30.72 2.87
N GLN A 1182 16.85 -31.79 2.07
CA GLN A 1182 15.89 -32.89 1.95
C GLN A 1182 14.48 -32.50 1.43
N VAL A 1183 14.39 -31.40 0.68
CA VAL A 1183 13.13 -30.89 0.14
C VAL A 1183 12.54 -31.85 -0.91
N CYS A 1184 11.22 -31.94 -0.92
CA CYS A 1184 10.49 -32.77 -1.87
C CYS A 1184 10.35 -32.07 -3.23
N GLN A 1185 10.67 -32.79 -4.30
CA GLN A 1185 10.48 -32.34 -5.68
C GLN A 1185 9.54 -33.30 -6.42
N VAL A 1186 8.52 -32.75 -7.08
CA VAL A 1186 7.65 -33.49 -8.01
C VAL A 1186 8.47 -33.97 -9.21
N CYS A 1187 8.19 -35.19 -9.68
CA CYS A 1187 8.85 -35.74 -10.85
C CYS A 1187 7.97 -35.57 -12.10
N ASP A 1188 8.55 -34.96 -13.15
CA ASP A 1188 7.88 -34.73 -14.44
C ASP A 1188 7.94 -35.94 -15.39
N SER A 1189 8.68 -36.99 -15.00
CA SER A 1189 8.79 -38.27 -15.71
C SER A 1189 9.24 -39.40 -14.76
N PRO A 1190 9.10 -40.68 -15.13
CA PRO A 1190 9.58 -41.79 -14.31
C PRO A 1190 11.11 -41.79 -14.19
N ALA A 1191 11.62 -41.83 -12.95
CA ALA A 1191 13.04 -42.01 -12.65
C ALA A 1191 13.23 -42.89 -11.40
N ALA A 1192 14.41 -43.50 -11.26
CA ALA A 1192 14.69 -44.51 -10.23
C ALA A 1192 14.71 -43.96 -8.78
N ASP A 1193 14.82 -42.64 -8.62
CA ASP A 1193 14.77 -41.91 -7.34
C ASP A 1193 13.39 -41.30 -7.04
N CYS A 1194 12.44 -41.37 -7.98
CA CYS A 1194 11.09 -40.83 -7.85
C CYS A 1194 10.15 -41.87 -7.22
N VAL A 1195 9.63 -41.55 -6.04
CA VAL A 1195 8.80 -42.45 -5.24
C VAL A 1195 7.33 -42.09 -5.40
N VAL A 1196 6.61 -42.93 -6.16
CA VAL A 1196 5.14 -42.93 -6.22
C VAL A 1196 4.53 -43.41 -4.89
N LYS A 1197 3.26 -43.07 -4.65
CA LYS A 1197 2.53 -43.55 -3.47
C LYS A 1197 2.41 -45.08 -3.44
N ASP A 1198 2.49 -45.65 -2.24
CA ASP A 1198 2.03 -47.02 -1.99
C ASP A 1198 0.50 -47.09 -2.24
N PRO A 1199 -0.02 -48.02 -3.08
CA PRO A 1199 -1.45 -48.13 -3.35
C PRO A 1199 -2.33 -48.42 -2.12
N SER A 1200 -1.76 -48.91 -1.02
CA SER A 1200 -2.45 -49.09 0.26
C SER A 1200 -2.48 -47.84 1.14
N TYR A 1201 -1.61 -46.86 0.87
CA TYR A 1201 -1.57 -45.59 1.59
C TYR A 1201 -2.61 -44.62 1.02
N THR A 1202 -3.34 -43.93 1.91
CA THR A 1202 -4.24 -42.83 1.55
C THR A 1202 -3.84 -41.58 2.31
N PHE A 1203 -3.44 -40.52 1.60
CA PHE A 1203 -3.20 -39.23 2.24
C PHE A 1203 -4.52 -38.67 2.79
N PRO A 1204 -4.62 -38.35 4.09
CA PRO A 1204 -5.88 -37.96 4.70
C PRO A 1204 -6.36 -36.59 4.20
N LYS A 1205 -7.68 -36.40 4.17
CA LYS A 1205 -8.27 -35.07 3.93
C LYS A 1205 -7.99 -34.19 5.16
N LEU A 1206 -6.97 -33.35 5.06
CA LEU A 1206 -6.71 -32.33 6.07
C LEU A 1206 -7.78 -31.24 6.01
N THR A 1207 -8.16 -30.73 7.17
CA THR A 1207 -9.03 -29.58 7.33
C THR A 1207 -8.24 -28.45 7.97
N LEU A 1208 -8.30 -27.26 7.37
CA LEU A 1208 -7.79 -26.05 8.00
C LEU A 1208 -8.56 -25.75 9.32
N PRO A 1209 -7.96 -25.02 10.27
CA PRO A 1209 -8.58 -24.75 11.58
C PRO A 1209 -9.81 -23.88 11.52
N THR A 1210 -10.68 -23.94 12.53
CA THR A 1210 -11.48 -22.77 12.90
C THR A 1210 -10.60 -21.73 13.60
N LEU A 1211 -10.38 -20.58 12.95
CA LEU A 1211 -10.20 -19.28 13.61
C LEU A 1211 -11.25 -19.07 14.74
N PRO A 1212 -11.00 -18.20 15.76
CA PRO A 1212 -11.71 -18.29 17.04
C PRO A 1212 -12.94 -17.37 17.16
N PRO A 1213 -13.97 -17.69 17.97
CA PRO A 1213 -15.19 -16.87 18.07
C PRO A 1213 -14.95 -15.53 18.77
N THR A 1214 -15.20 -14.42 18.06
CA THR A 1214 -15.23 -13.09 18.69
C THR A 1214 -16.45 -12.94 19.59
N THR A 1215 -16.24 -13.09 20.89
CA THR A 1215 -17.27 -12.99 21.93
C THR A 1215 -17.30 -11.61 22.58
N THR A 1216 -18.47 -10.96 22.60
CA THR A 1216 -18.88 -10.07 23.69
C THR A 1216 -20.40 -9.89 23.65
N ALA A 1217 -21.04 -9.83 24.82
CA ALA A 1217 -22.50 -9.72 24.99
C ALA A 1217 -22.85 -8.38 25.66
N PRO A 1218 -24.05 -7.82 25.44
CA PRO A 1218 -24.42 -6.49 25.94
C PRO A 1218 -24.55 -6.44 27.46
N THR A 1219 -24.07 -5.36 28.07
CA THR A 1219 -24.14 -5.09 29.52
C THR A 1219 -25.11 -3.96 29.84
N SER A 1220 -25.85 -4.07 30.95
CA SER A 1220 -26.74 -3.04 31.51
C SER A 1220 -27.37 -3.51 32.83
N PRO A 1221 -27.88 -2.61 33.69
CA PRO A 1221 -27.33 -1.28 34.00
C PRO A 1221 -27.45 -0.89 35.50
N THR A 1222 -26.71 0.14 35.94
CA THR A 1222 -27.12 0.92 37.13
C THR A 1222 -26.81 2.41 36.96
N THR A 1223 -27.69 3.27 37.48
CA THR A 1223 -27.74 4.73 37.26
C THR A 1223 -27.04 5.54 38.36
N GLY A 1224 -26.46 6.71 38.02
CA GLY A 1224 -25.80 7.58 39.02
C GLY A 1224 -25.43 8.99 38.52
N THR A 1225 -26.45 9.83 38.28
CA THR A 1225 -26.41 11.28 37.95
C THR A 1225 -25.30 12.16 38.57
N GLY A 1226 -24.75 13.13 37.81
CA GLY A 1226 -24.52 14.48 38.37
C GLY A 1226 -23.31 15.33 37.91
N SER A 1227 -23.60 16.44 37.20
CA SER A 1227 -22.89 17.75 37.21
C SER A 1227 -21.43 17.93 36.74
N VAL A 1228 -21.30 18.55 35.56
CA VAL A 1228 -20.51 19.78 35.24
C VAL A 1228 -19.38 20.22 36.21
N ALA A 1229 -18.13 20.32 35.70
CA ALA A 1229 -17.36 21.59 35.56
C ALA A 1229 -15.87 21.40 35.15
N GLY A 1230 -15.32 22.39 34.41
CA GLY A 1230 -14.00 22.98 34.71
C GLY A 1230 -12.69 22.32 34.24
N THR A 1231 -12.25 22.68 33.01
CA THR A 1231 -10.92 23.27 32.66
C THR A 1231 -9.57 22.77 33.20
N ASN A 1232 -8.54 22.97 32.36
CA ASN A 1232 -7.08 22.84 32.57
C ASN A 1232 -6.55 21.40 32.43
N VAL A 1233 -5.50 21.09 31.66
CA VAL A 1233 -4.31 21.84 31.16
C VAL A 1233 -3.21 22.05 32.21
N SER A 1234 -2.46 20.97 32.45
CA SER A 1234 -1.01 20.95 32.69
C SER A 1234 -0.51 19.56 32.24
N GLN A 1235 0.33 19.44 31.20
CA GLN A 1235 1.79 19.59 31.23
C GLN A 1235 2.50 18.73 32.30
N GLN A 1236 3.33 17.81 31.80
CA GLN A 1236 4.59 17.31 32.42
C GLN A 1236 4.43 16.56 33.76
N THR A 1237 5.38 15.76 34.24
CA THR A 1237 6.78 15.46 33.88
C THR A 1237 6.95 14.01 33.36
N ALA A 1238 7.93 13.63 32.53
CA ALA A 1238 9.38 13.49 32.82
C ALA A 1238 9.66 12.63 34.08
N SER A 1239 10.59 11.66 34.05
CA SER A 1239 12.04 11.86 33.86
C SER A 1239 12.81 10.69 33.18
N ASP A 1240 14.00 10.99 32.64
CA ASP A 1240 15.37 10.43 32.90
C ASP A 1240 15.54 8.97 33.40
N ALA A 1241 16.67 8.26 33.22
CA ALA A 1241 18.07 8.58 32.91
C ALA A 1241 18.71 7.42 32.10
N ALA A 1242 19.70 7.56 31.20
CA ALA A 1242 21.03 8.21 31.26
C ALA A 1242 22.11 7.46 32.08
N VAL A 1243 22.77 6.48 31.44
CA VAL A 1243 23.97 5.73 31.89
C VAL A 1243 24.74 5.27 30.63
N HIS A 1244 26.06 5.40 30.46
CA HIS A 1244 27.06 6.33 31.00
C HIS A 1244 28.22 6.41 29.98
N GLY A 1245 28.88 7.56 29.85
CA GLY A 1245 30.05 7.74 28.97
C GLY A 1245 30.95 8.86 29.50
N LEU A 1246 31.98 8.48 30.28
CA LEU A 1246 32.83 9.43 31.02
C LEU A 1246 33.75 10.24 30.09
N GLY A 1247 33.71 11.57 30.22
CA GLY A 1247 34.70 12.50 29.68
C GLY A 1247 34.94 13.63 30.69
N ALA A 1248 36.14 13.72 31.25
CA ALA A 1248 36.42 14.56 32.41
C ALA A 1248 37.50 15.64 32.11
N VAL A 1249 37.39 16.77 32.83
CA VAL A 1249 38.38 17.86 32.97
C VAL A 1249 38.59 18.77 31.74
N ALA A 1250 37.64 19.70 31.57
CA ALA A 1250 37.82 21.17 31.62
C ALA A 1250 39.14 21.86 31.19
N VAL A 1251 38.98 23.00 30.50
CA VAL A 1251 39.38 24.41 30.84
C VAL A 1251 39.25 25.24 29.54
N ALA A 1252 38.35 26.22 29.30
CA ALA A 1252 37.66 27.26 30.08
C ALA A 1252 38.32 28.66 29.99
N LEU A 1253 37.57 29.68 29.51
CA LEU A 1253 37.45 31.09 29.97
C LEU A 1253 36.47 31.87 29.02
N THR A 1254 35.31 32.36 29.46
CA THR A 1254 34.94 33.78 29.84
C THR A 1254 34.99 34.83 28.70
N MET A 1255 34.12 35.86 28.57
CA MET A 1255 32.92 36.40 29.29
C MET A 1255 32.20 37.38 28.30
N ALA A 1256 30.86 37.45 28.16
CA ALA A 1256 29.79 38.04 29.00
C ALA A 1256 29.45 39.54 28.76
N TYR A 1257 28.22 39.95 29.17
CA TYR A 1257 27.49 41.25 29.05
C TYR A 1257 26.52 41.38 27.85
N MET A 1258 25.19 41.33 28.03
CA MET A 1258 24.22 42.20 28.78
C MET A 1258 23.69 43.39 27.96
N LEU A 1259 22.43 43.31 27.52
CA LEU A 1259 21.32 44.05 28.13
C LEU A 1259 19.98 43.35 27.84
#